data_AF-A0A103Y3I0-F1
#
_entry.id   AF-A0A103Y3I0-F1
#
_cell.length_a   1.000
_cell.length_b   1.000
_cell.length_c   1.000
_cell.angle_alpha   90.00
_cell.angle_beta   90.00
_cell.angle_gamma   90.00
#
_symmetry.space_group_name_H-M   'P 1'
#
loop_
_entity.id
_entity.type
_entity.pdbx_description
1 polymer ?
#
loop_
_entity_poly.entity_id
_entity_poly.type
_entity_poly.pdbx_seq_one_letter_code
_entity_poly.pdbx_strand_id
1 'polypeptide(L)'
;MVKACFQIFDQDEIKSLLNLTSRLLYIEALQQKQKVTIRMIKVIAAIFFLSFFGLSNADIQANKLFELLKTKRSRNQPVRNTWSVLNDATDEYSPVYIGAQEGLAQPDKILTLPGQPAGVDFDQYSGYVTVNPSAGRALFYYFVESPTDSSTKPLVLWLNGGPGCSSMIGAMSELGPFRINSDGKTLFRNDYAWSNVANMLFLESPAGVGFSYSNTTSDYDNAGDKNTADDAYIFLINWLERFPQYKTRDFYITGESYSGHYVPQLAYTILLNNKNTNQTIINIKGIAIGNAWIDDETGLKGMFDHWWTHALNSDATHNAVMKYCNFANLTGMCEDTANKAFDEMGDIDIYNIYAPICLNPDQRNTSGTGSINIFDPCWQNILISYLNDSIVQKAFHAKPTSWDVCSGDTDAQVPITSSRYSINTLNLPIETAWRPWYLNKEVGGYLEAYKGLLLITVRGAGHEVPSYQPQRAFALFSSFLGGTLPPPSSTIIVAEATDLLETNLLHLPKPELHDLAEILKPELPELPKPELPDLPQIPKLDLPHLPSLKVPEKVLTRMTKVIAAFCFLASLFVLSNADIQANKLFELLKAKKSRNQPVGDTWSVLEDAIDEYSPVYVGAQEGLAQLDKISTLPGQPAGVDFDQYSGYVTVNPSAGRALFYYFVESPTDSSTKPLVLWLNGGPGCSSMIGAMTELGPFRINSDGKTLFRNNYAWSNVANMLFLESPAGVGFSYSNTTSDYDHAGDKNTADDAYIFLVNWLERFPQYKTRDFYITGESYAGHYVPQLAYTILLNNKRTNQTTINIKGIAIGNAWIDDVTSLKGMFDYWWTHAINSDETHDAIFKYCNFVNDSSTGICDESMSKAFDEKGNIDIYNLYAPICLNPDQRNASGTGSIDVFDPCWQYILLSYLNDSAVQNAFHVKPTSWDVCSDVLTRWNDSPDTILHIIKYLIANGQRLWVFRQALLINTRITFQKCEKEASQTSCCYLHRTICGDTDGRVPITSSRYSINALNLPIETAWRPWYLNKEVGGYLEAYKGLLLITVRGAGHTVPSYQPQRALTLFSSFLGGILPPPSVDLVTLAIQPQNMALFKIYILLHLIAFSFSNIAGAMAVAPPSLASPDLPWHTDLATPTTP
;
A
#
# COMPACT_ATOMS: atom_id res chain seq x y z
N MET A 1 13.43 -12.29 47.80
CA MET A 1 13.69 -13.75 47.72
C MET A 1 15.16 -14.11 47.45
N VAL A 2 16.01 -13.22 46.91
CA VAL A 2 17.49 -13.38 46.90
C VAL A 2 18.09 -13.20 48.31
N LYS A 3 17.52 -13.88 49.32
CA LYS A 3 17.97 -13.84 50.73
C LYS A 3 17.45 -15.00 51.61
N ALA A 4 16.92 -16.06 51.01
CA ALA A 4 16.56 -17.30 51.69
C ALA A 4 16.88 -18.48 50.76
N CYS A 5 17.55 -19.52 51.30
CA CYS A 5 18.07 -20.72 50.63
C CYS A 5 19.49 -20.65 50.04
N PHE A 6 20.45 -20.16 50.82
CA PHE A 6 21.83 -20.64 50.76
C PHE A 6 22.05 -21.70 51.87
N GLN A 7 22.98 -22.64 51.63
CA GLN A 7 23.53 -23.65 52.56
C GLN A 7 22.64 -24.88 52.90
N ILE A 8 22.86 -25.98 52.18
CA ILE A 8 23.43 -27.23 52.76
C ILE A 8 24.55 -27.70 51.81
N PHE A 9 25.64 -28.24 52.36
CA PHE A 9 26.83 -28.79 51.67
C PHE A 9 26.51 -30.19 51.03
N ASP A 10 27.35 -30.87 50.23
CA ASP A 10 28.80 -31.02 50.33
C ASP A 10 29.52 -31.46 49.02
N GLN A 11 30.85 -31.53 49.06
CA GLN A 11 31.80 -31.49 47.94
C GLN A 11 32.35 -32.83 47.41
N ASP A 12 31.80 -33.99 47.79
CA ASP A 12 32.48 -35.28 47.56
C ASP A 12 32.13 -36.05 46.26
N GLU A 13 31.00 -35.78 45.58
CA GLU A 13 30.68 -36.50 44.32
C GLU A 13 31.45 -35.97 43.09
N ILE A 14 31.95 -34.74 43.16
CA ILE A 14 32.75 -34.11 42.07
C ILE A 14 34.15 -34.76 41.93
N LYS A 15 34.58 -35.58 42.90
CA LYS A 15 35.86 -36.32 42.84
C LYS A 15 35.80 -37.72 42.24
N SER A 16 34.61 -38.28 41.97
CA SER A 16 34.49 -39.68 41.53
C SER A 16 34.30 -39.88 40.02
N LEU A 17 33.76 -38.90 39.29
CA LEU A 17 33.48 -39.05 37.84
C LEU A 17 34.59 -38.56 36.89
N LEU A 18 35.63 -37.90 37.40
CA LEU A 18 36.65 -37.23 36.58
C LEU A 18 37.97 -38.00 36.38
N ASN A 19 38.02 -39.30 36.74
CA ASN A 19 39.27 -40.07 36.65
C ASN A 19 39.12 -41.57 36.31
N LEU A 20 38.26 -41.92 35.34
CA LEU A 20 38.39 -43.24 34.67
C LEU A 20 37.94 -43.28 33.19
N THR A 21 38.27 -42.25 32.41
CA THR A 21 38.44 -42.42 30.96
C THR A 21 39.73 -43.19 30.68
N SER A 22 39.69 -44.53 30.73
CA SER A 22 40.61 -45.42 29.99
C SER A 22 40.34 -46.91 30.26
N ARG A 23 40.33 -47.71 29.19
CA ARG A 23 40.28 -49.19 29.17
C ARG A 23 38.95 -49.82 29.62
N LEU A 24 38.10 -50.09 28.65
CA LEU A 24 37.94 -51.47 28.20
C LEU A 24 37.59 -51.51 26.71
N LEU A 25 38.13 -52.52 26.03
CA LEU A 25 38.34 -52.59 24.59
C LEU A 25 37.52 -53.75 24.01
N TYR A 26 36.97 -53.52 22.82
CA TYR A 26 37.02 -54.47 21.69
C TYR A 26 36.15 -55.76 21.71
N ILE A 27 35.20 -55.79 20.77
CA ILE A 27 34.82 -56.93 19.88
C ILE A 27 34.21 -58.21 20.49
N GLU A 28 32.93 -58.48 20.18
CA GLU A 28 32.38 -59.53 19.26
C GLU A 28 30.83 -59.40 19.32
N ALA A 29 30.12 -58.91 18.29
CA ALA A 29 29.77 -59.57 17.02
C ALA A 29 28.62 -60.60 17.13
N LEU A 30 27.57 -60.36 16.29
CA LEU A 30 26.54 -61.27 15.76
C LEU A 30 25.10 -61.27 16.34
N GLN A 31 24.17 -60.94 15.42
CA GLN A 31 22.77 -61.40 15.29
C GLN A 31 21.72 -60.87 16.33
N GLN A 32 20.55 -60.33 15.97
CA GLN A 32 19.80 -60.34 14.70
C GLN A 32 19.13 -58.98 14.35
N LYS A 33 19.27 -58.52 13.11
CA LYS A 33 18.33 -57.56 12.47
C LYS A 33 17.26 -58.34 11.69
N GLN A 34 15.97 -58.26 12.04
CA GLN A 34 14.89 -58.52 11.05
C GLN A 34 13.43 -58.09 11.38
N LYS A 35 13.15 -57.19 12.34
CA LYS A 35 11.75 -56.76 12.63
C LYS A 35 11.45 -55.25 12.65
N VAL A 36 12.43 -54.37 12.43
CA VAL A 36 12.23 -52.91 12.49
C VAL A 36 11.78 -52.32 11.13
N THR A 37 12.35 -52.78 10.02
CA THR A 37 12.17 -52.14 8.69
C THR A 37 10.71 -52.13 8.20
N ILE A 38 9.93 -53.19 8.43
CA ILE A 38 8.53 -53.26 7.97
C ILE A 38 7.60 -52.37 8.82
N ARG A 39 7.86 -52.22 10.12
CA ARG A 39 7.14 -51.25 10.95
C ARG A 39 7.50 -49.81 10.56
N MET A 40 8.78 -49.54 10.28
CA MET A 40 9.22 -48.22 9.87
C MET A 40 8.66 -47.82 8.50
N ILE A 41 8.59 -48.73 7.52
CA ILE A 41 7.95 -48.47 6.22
C ILE A 41 6.43 -48.27 6.35
N LYS A 42 5.74 -49.04 7.20
CA LYS A 42 4.30 -48.81 7.44
C LYS A 42 4.02 -47.49 8.19
N VAL A 43 4.90 -47.07 9.08
CA VAL A 43 4.81 -45.76 9.75
C VAL A 43 5.14 -44.62 8.79
N ILE A 44 6.18 -44.77 7.95
CA ILE A 44 6.50 -43.77 6.91
C ILE A 44 5.37 -43.67 5.87
N ALA A 45 4.78 -44.79 5.44
CA ALA A 45 3.63 -44.77 4.53
C ALA A 45 2.36 -44.20 5.20
N ALA A 46 2.12 -44.47 6.48
CA ALA A 46 1.02 -43.87 7.21
C ALA A 46 1.24 -42.36 7.42
N ILE A 47 2.47 -41.91 7.67
CA ILE A 47 2.83 -40.49 7.72
C ILE A 47 2.67 -39.85 6.34
N PHE A 48 3.08 -40.50 5.25
CA PHE A 48 2.87 -40.04 3.87
C PHE A 48 1.39 -39.96 3.47
N PHE A 49 0.53 -40.85 3.98
CA PHE A 49 -0.91 -40.78 3.72
C PHE A 49 -1.64 -39.80 4.64
N LEU A 50 -1.19 -39.61 5.88
CA LEU A 50 -1.75 -38.61 6.80
C LEU A 50 -1.28 -37.19 6.46
N SER A 51 -0.11 -37.01 5.82
CA SER A 51 0.33 -35.71 5.30
C SER A 51 -0.45 -35.23 4.08
N PHE A 52 -1.34 -36.05 3.51
CA PHE A 52 -2.19 -35.67 2.37
C PHE A 52 -3.62 -35.25 2.75
N PHE A 53 -4.05 -35.46 4.00
CA PHE A 53 -5.39 -35.08 4.48
C PHE A 53 -5.35 -34.45 5.88
N GLY A 54 -4.57 -33.38 6.00
CA GLY A 54 -4.56 -32.46 7.14
C GLY A 54 -5.02 -31.07 6.72
N LEU A 55 -6.32 -30.90 6.48
CA LEU A 55 -6.94 -29.60 6.20
C LEU A 55 -7.13 -28.82 7.51
N SER A 56 -6.58 -27.61 7.62
CA SER A 56 -6.89 -26.69 8.72
C SER A 56 -6.84 -25.21 8.30
N ASN A 57 -8.00 -24.74 7.88
CA ASN A 57 -8.57 -23.37 7.88
C ASN A 57 -7.62 -22.18 8.14
N ALA A 58 -7.00 -21.70 7.07
CA ALA A 58 -6.73 -20.29 6.80
C ALA A 58 -6.57 -20.14 5.26
N ASP A 59 -6.97 -19.01 4.68
CA ASP A 59 -6.71 -18.62 3.28
C ASP A 59 -7.47 -19.44 2.20
N ILE A 60 -8.81 -19.38 2.25
CA ILE A 60 -9.72 -20.25 1.46
C ILE A 60 -10.83 -19.51 0.62
N GLN A 61 -11.15 -18.20 0.78
CA GLN A 61 -12.21 -17.54 -0.04
C GLN A 61 -11.70 -17.25 -1.45
N ALA A 62 -10.51 -16.65 -1.58
CA ALA A 62 -9.88 -16.46 -2.87
C ALA A 62 -9.63 -17.80 -3.59
N ASN A 63 -9.17 -18.80 -2.85
CA ASN A 63 -9.06 -20.16 -3.37
C ASN A 63 -10.43 -20.73 -3.77
N LYS A 64 -11.52 -20.51 -3.02
CA LYS A 64 -12.86 -20.95 -3.42
C LYS A 64 -13.39 -20.22 -4.64
N LEU A 65 -13.19 -18.91 -4.79
CA LEU A 65 -13.60 -18.20 -6.01
C LEU A 65 -12.77 -18.68 -7.19
N PHE A 66 -11.44 -18.78 -7.06
CA PHE A 66 -10.56 -19.24 -8.12
C PHE A 66 -10.79 -20.72 -8.50
N GLU A 67 -11.02 -21.61 -7.53
CA GLU A 67 -11.40 -23.01 -7.78
C GLU A 67 -12.84 -23.13 -8.31
N LEU A 68 -13.77 -22.24 -7.94
CA LEU A 68 -15.07 -22.14 -8.59
C LEU A 68 -14.94 -21.68 -10.04
N LEU A 69 -14.08 -20.71 -10.35
CA LEU A 69 -13.80 -20.24 -11.71
C LEU A 69 -13.17 -21.37 -12.56
N LYS A 70 -12.16 -22.07 -12.04
CA LYS A 70 -11.62 -23.31 -12.63
C LYS A 70 -12.71 -24.35 -12.86
N THR A 71 -13.55 -24.63 -11.86
CA THR A 71 -14.62 -25.64 -11.93
C THR A 71 -15.75 -25.25 -12.89
N LYS A 72 -16.12 -23.96 -12.98
CA LYS A 72 -17.08 -23.44 -13.97
C LYS A 72 -16.52 -23.65 -15.38
N ARG A 73 -15.25 -23.31 -15.61
CA ARG A 73 -14.59 -23.29 -16.94
C ARG A 73 -14.03 -24.63 -17.40
N SER A 74 -13.83 -25.61 -16.52
CA SER A 74 -13.44 -26.98 -16.87
C SER A 74 -14.60 -27.84 -17.41
N ARG A 75 -15.85 -27.36 -17.31
CA ARG A 75 -17.03 -28.03 -17.84
C ARG A 75 -17.15 -27.78 -19.35
N ASN A 76 -17.38 -28.85 -20.13
CA ASN A 76 -17.38 -28.82 -21.60
C ASN A 76 -18.40 -27.89 -22.28
N GLN A 77 -19.33 -27.26 -21.54
CA GLN A 77 -20.12 -26.13 -22.02
C GLN A 77 -20.34 -25.10 -20.88
N PRO A 78 -20.16 -23.79 -21.14
CA PRO A 78 -20.68 -22.75 -20.26
C PRO A 78 -22.20 -22.86 -20.16
N VAL A 79 -22.76 -22.68 -18.96
CA VAL A 79 -24.22 -22.58 -18.76
C VAL A 79 -24.68 -21.21 -19.29
N ARG A 80 -24.88 -21.10 -20.61
CA ARG A 80 -25.43 -19.89 -21.22
C ARG A 80 -26.90 -19.74 -20.87
N ASN A 81 -27.23 -18.61 -20.25
CA ASN A 81 -28.57 -18.04 -20.08
C ASN A 81 -29.70 -19.02 -19.71
N THR A 82 -29.82 -19.34 -18.42
CA THR A 82 -31.13 -19.66 -17.82
C THR A 82 -32.03 -18.43 -17.65
N TRP A 83 -31.48 -17.22 -17.77
CA TRP A 83 -32.18 -15.94 -17.59
C TRP A 83 -32.59 -15.24 -18.90
N SER A 84 -32.35 -15.84 -20.07
CA SER A 84 -32.88 -15.29 -21.31
C SER A 84 -34.35 -15.69 -21.51
N VAL A 85 -35.25 -14.76 -21.20
CA VAL A 85 -36.37 -14.30 -22.03
C VAL A 85 -37.20 -13.32 -21.19
N LEU A 86 -37.28 -12.06 -21.64
CA LEU A 86 -38.06 -11.00 -20.99
C LEU A 86 -39.51 -10.90 -21.54
N ASN A 87 -39.90 -11.82 -22.43
CA ASN A 87 -41.07 -11.68 -23.31
C ASN A 87 -42.13 -12.81 -23.21
N ASP A 88 -41.85 -13.93 -22.54
CA ASP A 88 -42.80 -15.07 -22.38
C ASP A 88 -43.10 -15.35 -20.89
N ALA A 89 -43.32 -14.30 -20.11
CA ALA A 89 -43.95 -14.46 -18.79
C ALA A 89 -45.45 -14.74 -19.01
N THR A 90 -45.86 -15.99 -18.83
CA THR A 90 -47.29 -16.35 -18.74
C THR A 90 -47.92 -15.66 -17.52
N ASP A 91 -49.18 -15.25 -17.61
CA ASP A 91 -49.96 -14.60 -16.53
C ASP A 91 -50.25 -15.53 -15.31
N GLU A 92 -49.51 -16.64 -15.15
CA GLU A 92 -49.68 -17.60 -14.06
C GLU A 92 -48.78 -17.25 -12.87
N TYR A 93 -49.43 -16.96 -11.74
CA TYR A 93 -48.80 -16.70 -10.45
C TYR A 93 -48.00 -17.92 -9.97
N SER A 94 -46.71 -17.75 -9.71
CA SER A 94 -45.92 -18.74 -8.95
C SER A 94 -46.12 -18.52 -7.45
N PRO A 95 -46.70 -19.48 -6.69
CA PRO A 95 -46.98 -19.28 -5.27
C PRO A 95 -45.69 -19.36 -4.44
N VAL A 96 -45.24 -18.20 -3.94
CA VAL A 96 -44.16 -18.08 -2.95
C VAL A 96 -44.62 -18.73 -1.63
N TYR A 97 -43.74 -19.50 -0.98
CA TYR A 97 -44.03 -20.04 0.35
C TYR A 97 -44.13 -18.90 1.37
N ILE A 98 -45.26 -18.79 2.06
CA ILE A 98 -45.46 -17.89 3.20
C ILE A 98 -45.92 -18.75 4.40
N GLY A 99 -45.10 -18.78 5.44
CA GLY A 99 -45.45 -19.38 6.73
C GLY A 99 -46.30 -18.45 7.61
N ALA A 100 -46.81 -18.97 8.73
CA ALA A 100 -47.40 -18.10 9.75
C ALA A 100 -46.28 -17.33 10.47
N GLN A 101 -46.29 -15.99 10.37
CA GLN A 101 -45.24 -15.12 10.91
C GLN A 101 -45.70 -14.21 12.07
N GLU A 102 -47.02 -14.14 12.32
CA GLU A 102 -47.60 -13.32 13.37
C GLU A 102 -47.04 -13.69 14.76
N GLY A 103 -46.60 -12.69 15.51
CA GLY A 103 -46.01 -12.86 16.84
C GLY A 103 -44.57 -13.39 16.88
N LEU A 104 -43.97 -13.81 15.74
CA LEU A 104 -42.61 -14.38 15.72
C LEU A 104 -41.49 -13.34 15.84
N ALA A 105 -41.76 -12.04 15.65
CA ALA A 105 -40.76 -10.97 15.79
C ALA A 105 -40.26 -10.79 17.23
N GLN A 106 -41.13 -10.93 18.23
CA GLN A 106 -40.76 -10.67 19.63
C GLN A 106 -39.81 -11.74 20.22
N PRO A 107 -39.99 -13.05 19.94
CA PRO A 107 -39.00 -14.07 20.27
C PRO A 107 -37.60 -13.84 19.68
N ASP A 108 -37.49 -13.17 18.53
CA ASP A 108 -36.20 -12.88 17.89
C ASP A 108 -35.46 -11.70 18.55
N LYS A 109 -36.08 -10.94 19.47
CA LYS A 109 -35.49 -9.70 20.02
C LYS A 109 -34.32 -9.97 20.97
N ILE A 110 -33.14 -9.46 20.62
CA ILE A 110 -31.92 -9.57 21.41
C ILE A 110 -31.95 -8.51 22.54
N LEU A 111 -31.94 -8.96 23.79
CA LEU A 111 -31.93 -8.05 24.95
C LEU A 111 -30.55 -7.41 25.20
N THR A 112 -29.48 -8.18 25.05
CA THR A 112 -28.09 -7.72 25.16
C THR A 112 -27.14 -8.78 24.61
N LEU A 113 -26.08 -8.36 23.92
CA LEU A 113 -24.99 -9.24 23.48
C LEU A 113 -23.92 -9.37 24.58
N PRO A 114 -23.25 -10.53 24.72
CA PRO A 114 -22.15 -10.67 25.68
C PRO A 114 -21.04 -9.66 25.38
N GLY A 115 -20.64 -8.90 26.40
CA GLY A 115 -19.63 -7.85 26.25
C GLY A 115 -20.10 -6.56 25.58
N GLN A 116 -21.41 -6.40 25.29
CA GLN A 116 -22.00 -5.18 24.77
C GLN A 116 -21.77 -3.98 25.72
N PRO A 117 -21.40 -2.79 25.20
CA PRO A 117 -21.25 -1.59 26.01
C PRO A 117 -22.60 -1.14 26.60
N ALA A 118 -22.54 -0.42 27.73
CA ALA A 118 -23.71 0.20 28.34
C ALA A 118 -24.26 1.36 27.48
N GLY A 119 -25.53 1.71 27.70
CA GLY A 119 -26.18 2.81 26.98
C GLY A 119 -26.47 2.53 25.51
N VAL A 120 -26.82 1.28 25.18
CA VAL A 120 -27.39 0.91 23.87
C VAL A 120 -28.89 1.21 23.88
N ASP A 121 -29.32 1.94 22.86
CA ASP A 121 -30.59 2.68 22.78
C ASP A 121 -31.39 2.37 21.50
N PHE A 122 -31.02 1.30 20.80
CA PHE A 122 -31.71 0.78 19.62
C PHE A 122 -32.13 -0.68 19.82
N ASP A 123 -33.17 -1.09 19.09
CA ASP A 123 -33.61 -2.47 19.06
C ASP A 123 -32.78 -3.31 18.07
N GLN A 124 -32.53 -4.56 18.44
CA GLN A 124 -31.82 -5.54 17.61
C GLN A 124 -32.48 -6.91 17.74
N TYR A 125 -32.49 -7.67 16.65
CA TYR A 125 -33.21 -8.93 16.52
C TYR A 125 -32.36 -9.95 15.75
N SER A 126 -32.46 -11.22 16.10
CA SER A 126 -31.89 -12.29 15.30
C SER A 126 -32.64 -13.60 15.51
N GLY A 127 -32.65 -14.42 14.46
CA GLY A 127 -33.38 -15.67 14.45
C GLY A 127 -33.43 -16.28 13.06
N TYR A 128 -34.41 -17.15 12.84
CA TYR A 128 -34.52 -17.95 11.61
C TYR A 128 -35.82 -17.68 10.86
N VAL A 129 -35.72 -17.64 9.54
CA VAL A 129 -36.87 -17.66 8.62
C VAL A 129 -36.77 -18.89 7.73
N THR A 130 -37.79 -19.75 7.79
CA THR A 130 -37.88 -20.96 6.95
C THR A 130 -38.21 -20.56 5.52
N VAL A 131 -37.38 -20.98 4.56
CA VAL A 131 -37.56 -20.72 3.12
C VAL A 131 -38.06 -21.96 2.37
N ASN A 132 -37.75 -23.16 2.85
CA ASN A 132 -38.32 -24.41 2.32
C ASN A 132 -38.61 -25.39 3.48
N PRO A 133 -39.88 -25.51 3.93
CA PRO A 133 -40.26 -26.39 5.04
C PRO A 133 -40.00 -27.88 4.76
N SER A 134 -40.20 -28.32 3.51
CA SER A 134 -40.02 -29.71 3.10
C SER A 134 -38.55 -30.16 3.23
N ALA A 135 -37.62 -29.25 2.95
CA ALA A 135 -36.19 -29.47 3.15
C ALA A 135 -35.71 -29.15 4.59
N GLY A 136 -36.57 -28.55 5.41
CA GLY A 136 -36.20 -27.95 6.70
C GLY A 136 -35.24 -26.75 6.57
N ARG A 137 -35.17 -26.14 5.37
CA ARG A 137 -34.20 -25.08 5.04
C ARG A 137 -34.64 -23.74 5.61
N ALA A 138 -33.77 -23.14 6.41
CA ALA A 138 -34.00 -21.84 7.04
C ALA A 138 -32.72 -21.00 7.03
N LEU A 139 -32.89 -19.71 6.73
CA LEU A 139 -31.81 -18.73 6.76
C LEU A 139 -31.83 -17.96 8.08
N PHE A 140 -30.63 -17.74 8.63
CA PHE A 140 -30.38 -16.91 9.80
C PHE A 140 -30.23 -15.44 9.40
N TYR A 141 -30.71 -14.55 10.25
CA TYR A 141 -30.54 -13.11 10.08
C TYR A 141 -30.17 -12.42 11.39
N TYR A 142 -29.50 -11.28 11.27
CA TYR A 142 -29.33 -10.29 12.33
C TYR A 142 -29.84 -8.95 11.81
N PHE A 143 -30.70 -8.29 12.58
CA PHE A 143 -31.36 -7.04 12.24
C PHE A 143 -31.11 -6.00 13.32
N VAL A 144 -30.81 -4.77 12.90
CA VAL A 144 -30.48 -3.64 13.77
C VAL A 144 -31.32 -2.45 13.33
N GLU A 145 -32.17 -1.95 14.23
CA GLU A 145 -32.88 -0.69 14.02
C GLU A 145 -31.91 0.50 14.14
N SER A 146 -32.22 1.59 13.44
CA SER A 146 -31.46 2.83 13.60
C SER A 146 -31.63 3.44 15.00
N PRO A 147 -30.56 3.91 15.67
CA PRO A 147 -30.65 4.58 16.97
C PRO A 147 -31.51 5.85 16.98
N THR A 148 -31.62 6.53 15.84
CA THR A 148 -32.52 7.67 15.65
C THR A 148 -33.52 7.39 14.54
N ASP A 149 -34.79 7.73 14.73
CA ASP A 149 -35.84 7.66 13.71
C ASP A 149 -35.96 6.34 12.92
N SER A 150 -35.80 5.18 13.60
CA SER A 150 -35.97 3.85 12.97
C SER A 150 -37.30 3.70 12.24
N SER A 151 -38.34 4.38 12.73
CA SER A 151 -39.70 4.41 12.18
C SER A 151 -39.86 5.21 10.88
N THR A 152 -38.85 5.95 10.42
CA THR A 152 -38.84 6.68 9.13
C THR A 152 -37.77 6.16 8.17
N LYS A 153 -36.54 5.90 8.65
CA LYS A 153 -35.35 5.52 7.86
C LYS A 153 -35.51 4.26 7.01
N PRO A 154 -34.78 4.15 5.87
CA PRO A 154 -34.90 3.04 4.92
C PRO A 154 -34.55 1.68 5.55
N LEU A 155 -34.98 0.59 4.89
CA LEU A 155 -34.54 -0.77 5.20
C LEU A 155 -33.43 -1.16 4.21
N VAL A 156 -32.32 -1.68 4.71
CA VAL A 156 -31.15 -2.02 3.89
C VAL A 156 -30.72 -3.45 4.21
N LEU A 157 -30.80 -4.32 3.20
CA LEU A 157 -30.28 -5.70 3.27
C LEU A 157 -28.78 -5.69 2.95
N TRP A 158 -27.96 -6.34 3.78
CA TRP A 158 -26.54 -6.58 3.53
C TRP A 158 -26.24 -8.07 3.27
N LEU A 159 -25.41 -8.34 2.26
CA LEU A 159 -24.91 -9.67 1.87
C LEU A 159 -23.39 -9.66 1.68
N ASN A 160 -22.63 -10.36 2.54
CA ASN A 160 -21.23 -10.72 2.21
C ASN A 160 -21.22 -11.80 1.10
N GLY A 161 -20.08 -11.96 0.40
CA GLY A 161 -19.96 -12.78 -0.81
C GLY A 161 -19.45 -14.22 -0.59
N GLY A 162 -18.20 -14.48 -0.99
CA GLY A 162 -17.56 -15.80 -0.97
C GLY A 162 -17.33 -16.40 -2.36
N PRO A 163 -18.24 -17.23 -2.92
CA PRO A 163 -19.58 -17.53 -2.42
C PRO A 163 -19.61 -18.39 -1.16
N GLY A 164 -20.68 -18.20 -0.38
CA GLY A 164 -20.95 -18.96 0.83
C GLY A 164 -20.20 -18.44 2.05
N CYS A 165 -20.23 -17.12 2.29
CA CYS A 165 -19.57 -16.46 3.42
C CYS A 165 -20.54 -15.65 4.29
N SER A 166 -20.26 -15.56 5.59
CA SER A 166 -21.22 -15.05 6.56
C SER A 166 -21.39 -13.54 6.50
N SER A 167 -22.64 -13.07 6.44
CA SER A 167 -22.99 -11.65 6.60
C SER A 167 -22.76 -11.10 8.03
N MET A 168 -22.36 -11.95 8.97
CA MET A 168 -21.91 -11.53 10.30
C MET A 168 -20.50 -10.91 10.28
N ILE A 169 -19.74 -11.10 9.19
CA ILE A 169 -18.51 -10.32 8.91
C ILE A 169 -18.89 -8.85 8.83
N GLY A 170 -19.81 -8.49 7.92
CA GLY A 170 -20.36 -7.13 7.81
C GLY A 170 -20.89 -6.57 9.12
N ALA A 171 -21.59 -7.41 9.90
CA ALA A 171 -22.22 -7.00 11.15
C ALA A 171 -21.24 -6.72 12.30
N MET A 172 -20.14 -7.47 12.42
CA MET A 172 -19.25 -7.46 13.59
C MET A 172 -17.83 -6.96 13.30
N SER A 173 -17.43 -6.95 12.03
CA SER A 173 -16.10 -6.56 11.56
C SER A 173 -16.09 -5.38 10.60
N GLU A 174 -17.23 -4.95 10.05
CA GLU A 174 -17.25 -3.88 9.04
C GLU A 174 -18.17 -2.69 9.42
N LEU A 175 -19.49 -2.83 9.25
CA LEU A 175 -20.44 -1.71 9.17
C LEU A 175 -21.61 -1.78 10.15
N GLY A 176 -21.75 -2.88 10.89
CA GLY A 176 -22.73 -3.00 11.97
C GLY A 176 -22.43 -2.11 13.19
N PRO A 177 -23.33 -2.10 14.19
CA PRO A 177 -23.31 -1.16 15.31
C PRO A 177 -22.17 -1.38 16.32
N PHE A 178 -21.55 -2.56 16.30
CA PHE A 178 -20.50 -2.96 17.22
C PHE A 178 -19.31 -3.56 16.47
N ARG A 179 -18.12 -3.44 17.07
CA ARG A 179 -16.91 -4.16 16.69
C ARG A 179 -16.39 -4.94 17.89
N ILE A 180 -15.69 -6.04 17.66
CA ILE A 180 -15.13 -6.90 18.72
C ILE A 180 -13.75 -6.37 19.14
N ASN A 181 -13.51 -6.23 20.45
CA ASN A 181 -12.21 -5.86 21.00
C ASN A 181 -11.16 -6.97 20.80
N SER A 182 -9.87 -6.61 20.91
CA SER A 182 -8.74 -7.56 20.79
C SER A 182 -8.71 -8.67 21.85
N ASP A 183 -9.59 -8.63 22.85
CA ASP A 183 -9.78 -9.69 23.84
C ASP A 183 -10.62 -10.87 23.31
N GLY A 184 -11.34 -10.69 22.20
CA GLY A 184 -12.28 -11.68 21.62
C GLY A 184 -13.53 -11.91 22.46
N LYS A 185 -13.91 -10.98 23.34
CA LYS A 185 -14.96 -11.15 24.35
C LYS A 185 -15.84 -9.93 24.57
N THR A 186 -15.29 -8.73 24.41
CA THR A 186 -16.03 -7.48 24.62
C THR A 186 -16.25 -6.73 23.30
N LEU A 187 -17.30 -5.90 23.28
CA LEU A 187 -17.68 -5.10 22.12
C LEU A 187 -17.43 -3.61 22.40
N PHE A 188 -17.16 -2.86 21.34
CA PHE A 188 -17.18 -1.39 21.34
C PHE A 188 -18.15 -0.88 20.27
N ARG A 189 -18.74 0.31 20.48
CA ARG A 189 -19.62 0.95 19.48
C ARG A 189 -18.81 1.30 18.23
N ASN A 190 -19.45 1.17 17.07
CA ASN A 190 -18.95 1.66 15.80
C ASN A 190 -19.57 3.04 15.49
N ASP A 191 -18.78 4.11 15.61
CA ASP A 191 -19.24 5.49 15.35
C ASP A 191 -19.64 5.71 13.87
N TYR A 192 -19.17 4.85 12.97
CA TYR A 192 -19.48 4.86 11.53
C TYR A 192 -20.42 3.72 11.11
N ALA A 193 -21.18 3.18 12.06
CA ALA A 193 -22.18 2.14 11.78
C ALA A 193 -23.22 2.62 10.76
N TRP A 194 -23.50 1.81 9.75
CA TRP A 194 -24.51 2.12 8.73
C TRP A 194 -25.93 2.20 9.32
N SER A 195 -26.16 1.56 10.48
CA SER A 195 -27.38 1.73 11.26
C SER A 195 -27.63 3.17 11.71
N ASN A 196 -26.63 4.07 11.69
CA ASN A 196 -26.85 5.48 12.01
C ASN A 196 -27.70 6.22 10.96
N VAL A 197 -27.88 5.68 9.75
CA VAL A 197 -28.69 6.27 8.66
C VAL A 197 -29.71 5.30 8.03
N ALA A 198 -29.74 4.04 8.45
CA ALA A 198 -30.65 3.01 7.94
C ALA A 198 -31.05 1.98 9.00
N ASN A 199 -32.11 1.21 8.76
CA ASN A 199 -32.36 -0.04 9.47
C ASN A 199 -31.63 -1.16 8.72
N MET A 200 -30.68 -1.83 9.38
CA MET A 200 -29.74 -2.75 8.73
C MET A 200 -30.13 -4.22 8.96
N LEU A 201 -30.31 -4.98 7.88
CA LEU A 201 -30.65 -6.40 7.89
C LEU A 201 -29.51 -7.22 7.29
N PHE A 202 -28.78 -7.97 8.09
CA PHE A 202 -27.72 -8.88 7.67
C PHE A 202 -28.29 -10.29 7.50
N LEU A 203 -28.10 -10.89 6.31
CA LEU A 203 -28.66 -12.21 5.97
C LEU A 203 -27.55 -13.21 5.64
N GLU A 204 -27.46 -14.32 6.38
CA GLU A 204 -26.54 -15.42 6.05
C GLU A 204 -27.15 -16.31 4.96
N SER A 205 -26.61 -16.25 3.74
CA SER A 205 -27.13 -16.95 2.55
C SER A 205 -25.98 -17.44 1.66
N PRO A 206 -26.07 -18.61 1.00
CA PRO A 206 -27.16 -19.60 1.05
C PRO A 206 -27.21 -20.41 2.36
N ALA A 207 -28.11 -21.40 2.43
CA ALA A 207 -28.14 -22.36 3.53
C ALA A 207 -26.80 -23.12 3.67
N GLY A 208 -26.31 -23.29 4.89
CA GLY A 208 -24.98 -23.84 5.20
C GLY A 208 -23.93 -22.78 5.52
N VAL A 209 -24.24 -21.50 5.29
CA VAL A 209 -23.40 -20.36 5.70
C VAL A 209 -23.67 -20.01 7.15
N GLY A 210 -22.62 -19.97 7.98
CA GLY A 210 -22.69 -19.54 9.38
C GLY A 210 -23.70 -20.35 10.21
N PHE A 211 -24.80 -19.71 10.60
CA PHE A 211 -25.90 -20.31 11.36
C PHE A 211 -27.04 -20.85 10.47
N SER A 212 -27.12 -20.47 9.19
CA SER A 212 -28.13 -20.93 8.22
C SER A 212 -27.97 -22.41 7.87
N TYR A 213 -29.08 -23.15 7.70
CA TYR A 213 -29.03 -24.60 7.54
C TYR A 213 -30.15 -25.17 6.65
N SER A 214 -29.94 -26.40 6.19
CA SER A 214 -30.96 -27.30 5.63
C SER A 214 -30.83 -28.70 6.27
N ASN A 215 -31.95 -29.43 6.36
CA ASN A 215 -31.92 -30.84 6.76
C ASN A 215 -31.65 -31.76 5.55
N THR A 216 -31.46 -31.21 4.35
CA THR A 216 -31.34 -31.94 3.08
C THR A 216 -29.97 -31.72 2.46
N THR A 217 -29.13 -32.77 2.40
CA THR A 217 -27.73 -32.66 1.93
C THR A 217 -27.60 -32.09 0.52
N SER A 218 -28.53 -32.43 -0.38
CA SER A 218 -28.51 -31.96 -1.76
C SER A 218 -28.70 -30.45 -1.92
N ASP A 219 -29.19 -29.74 -0.90
CA ASP A 219 -29.26 -28.27 -0.90
C ASP A 219 -27.86 -27.63 -0.83
N TYR A 220 -26.90 -28.32 -0.19
CA TYR A 220 -25.50 -27.90 -0.14
C TYR A 220 -24.78 -28.27 -1.44
N ASP A 221 -24.98 -29.51 -1.92
CA ASP A 221 -24.30 -30.03 -3.13
C ASP A 221 -24.77 -29.33 -4.43
N ASN A 222 -26.00 -28.82 -4.46
CA ASN A 222 -26.62 -28.15 -5.62
C ASN A 222 -26.92 -26.66 -5.35
N ALA A 223 -26.18 -26.05 -4.42
CA ALA A 223 -26.21 -24.60 -4.23
C ALA A 223 -25.79 -23.86 -5.52
N GLY A 224 -26.38 -22.70 -5.78
CA GLY A 224 -26.09 -21.91 -6.96
C GLY A 224 -26.93 -20.64 -7.02
N ASP A 225 -26.43 -19.62 -7.73
CA ASP A 225 -26.88 -18.24 -7.62
C ASP A 225 -28.40 -18.05 -7.76
N LYS A 226 -29.05 -18.75 -8.70
CA LYS A 226 -30.51 -18.72 -8.88
C LYS A 226 -31.26 -19.19 -7.62
N ASN A 227 -30.89 -20.35 -7.09
CA ASN A 227 -31.55 -20.91 -5.91
C ASN A 227 -31.29 -20.02 -4.68
N THR A 228 -30.11 -19.41 -4.58
CA THR A 228 -29.74 -18.44 -3.54
C THR A 228 -30.61 -17.17 -3.63
N ALA A 229 -30.86 -16.65 -4.84
CA ALA A 229 -31.75 -15.51 -5.06
C ALA A 229 -33.23 -15.84 -4.79
N ASP A 230 -33.70 -17.02 -5.22
CA ASP A 230 -35.05 -17.51 -4.93
C ASP A 230 -35.28 -17.65 -3.40
N ASP A 231 -34.34 -18.26 -2.67
CA ASP A 231 -34.41 -18.40 -1.21
C ASP A 231 -34.33 -17.05 -0.48
N ALA A 232 -33.46 -16.14 -0.90
CA ALA A 232 -33.38 -14.80 -0.33
C ALA A 232 -34.65 -13.97 -0.58
N TYR A 233 -35.33 -14.18 -1.72
CA TYR A 233 -36.63 -13.57 -1.98
C TYR A 233 -37.73 -14.17 -1.08
N ILE A 234 -37.81 -15.49 -0.95
CA ILE A 234 -38.75 -16.16 -0.02
C ILE A 234 -38.49 -15.69 1.43
N PHE A 235 -37.23 -15.57 1.83
CA PHE A 235 -36.81 -15.01 3.11
C PHE A 235 -37.38 -13.61 3.30
N LEU A 236 -37.16 -12.68 2.36
CA LEU A 236 -37.61 -11.30 2.47
C LEU A 236 -39.13 -11.17 2.59
N ILE A 237 -39.90 -11.95 1.81
CA ILE A 237 -41.36 -11.96 1.92
C ILE A 237 -41.79 -12.42 3.32
N ASN A 238 -41.27 -13.55 3.82
CA ASN A 238 -41.61 -14.05 5.15
C ASN A 238 -41.12 -13.11 6.28
N TRP A 239 -39.97 -12.46 6.10
CA TRP A 239 -39.44 -11.49 7.07
C TRP A 239 -40.31 -10.22 7.11
N LEU A 240 -40.79 -9.73 5.97
CA LEU A 240 -41.72 -8.60 5.90
C LEU A 240 -43.13 -8.93 6.41
N GLU A 241 -43.57 -10.19 6.34
CA GLU A 241 -44.76 -10.66 7.08
C GLU A 241 -44.52 -10.70 8.60
N ARG A 242 -43.29 -10.98 9.05
CA ARG A 242 -42.90 -10.97 10.48
C ARG A 242 -42.75 -9.55 11.04
N PHE A 243 -42.21 -8.63 10.24
CA PHE A 243 -41.98 -7.22 10.59
C PHE A 243 -42.80 -6.28 9.66
N PRO A 244 -44.14 -6.26 9.78
CA PRO A 244 -45.02 -5.57 8.83
C PRO A 244 -44.80 -4.05 8.75
N GLN A 245 -44.19 -3.44 9.76
CA GLN A 245 -43.84 -2.00 9.79
C GLN A 245 -42.78 -1.58 8.75
N TYR A 246 -42.15 -2.54 8.06
CA TYR A 246 -41.20 -2.28 6.97
C TYR A 246 -41.75 -2.59 5.56
N LYS A 247 -42.96 -3.13 5.41
CA LYS A 247 -43.52 -3.51 4.09
C LYS A 247 -43.56 -2.38 3.07
N THR A 248 -43.82 -1.15 3.52
CA THR A 248 -43.88 0.05 2.67
C THR A 248 -42.56 0.81 2.60
N ARG A 249 -41.53 0.35 3.32
CA ARG A 249 -40.27 1.08 3.47
C ARG A 249 -39.50 1.12 2.16
N ASP A 250 -38.78 2.22 1.93
CA ASP A 250 -37.77 2.28 0.89
C ASP A 250 -36.70 1.22 1.19
N PHE A 251 -36.52 0.30 0.24
CA PHE A 251 -35.68 -0.88 0.39
C PHE A 251 -34.46 -0.81 -0.52
N TYR A 252 -33.28 -1.06 0.04
CA TYR A 252 -32.03 -1.14 -0.72
C TYR A 252 -31.36 -2.48 -0.46
N ILE A 253 -30.63 -2.97 -1.47
CA ILE A 253 -29.83 -4.18 -1.34
C ILE A 253 -28.36 -3.81 -1.50
N THR A 254 -27.57 -4.13 -0.49
CA THR A 254 -26.14 -3.88 -0.43
C THR A 254 -25.37 -5.18 -0.18
N GLY A 255 -24.08 -5.19 -0.52
CA GLY A 255 -23.22 -6.33 -0.28
C GLY A 255 -21.82 -6.14 -0.82
N GLU A 256 -21.01 -7.19 -0.76
CA GLU A 256 -19.59 -7.16 -1.15
C GLU A 256 -19.15 -8.44 -1.90
N SER A 257 -18.09 -8.35 -2.69
CA SER A 257 -17.39 -9.51 -3.26
C SER A 257 -18.26 -10.27 -4.28
N TYR A 258 -18.43 -11.59 -4.13
CA TYR A 258 -19.35 -12.40 -4.94
C TYR A 258 -20.83 -11.97 -4.83
N SER A 259 -21.17 -11.04 -3.93
CA SER A 259 -22.46 -10.33 -3.99
C SER A 259 -22.65 -9.51 -5.27
N GLY A 260 -21.60 -9.30 -6.08
CA GLY A 260 -21.71 -8.90 -7.48
C GLY A 260 -22.63 -9.81 -8.33
N HIS A 261 -22.76 -11.09 -7.96
CA HIS A 261 -23.78 -12.00 -8.49
C HIS A 261 -25.07 -11.99 -7.65
N TYR A 262 -24.99 -12.04 -6.31
CA TYR A 262 -26.18 -12.18 -5.46
C TYR A 262 -27.12 -10.96 -5.52
N VAL A 263 -26.58 -9.75 -5.41
CA VAL A 263 -27.37 -8.53 -5.28
C VAL A 263 -28.15 -8.20 -6.56
N PRO A 264 -27.55 -8.24 -7.78
CA PRO A 264 -28.31 -8.03 -9.02
C PRO A 264 -29.32 -9.15 -9.30
N GLN A 265 -29.01 -10.40 -8.99
CA GLN A 265 -29.94 -11.53 -9.21
C GLN A 265 -31.14 -11.48 -8.25
N LEU A 266 -30.93 -11.09 -6.98
CA LEU A 266 -32.02 -10.86 -6.03
C LEU A 266 -32.86 -9.65 -6.44
N ALA A 267 -32.24 -8.54 -6.84
CA ALA A 267 -32.96 -7.36 -7.34
C ALA A 267 -33.81 -7.68 -8.58
N TYR A 268 -33.26 -8.44 -9.54
CA TYR A 268 -34.00 -8.96 -10.69
C TYR A 268 -35.19 -9.84 -10.27
N THR A 269 -34.96 -10.77 -9.33
CA THR A 269 -35.99 -11.69 -8.82
C THR A 269 -37.13 -10.93 -8.14
N ILE A 270 -36.82 -9.89 -7.35
CA ILE A 270 -37.81 -9.00 -6.74
C ILE A 270 -38.60 -8.24 -7.81
N LEU A 271 -37.92 -7.61 -8.78
CA LEU A 271 -38.58 -6.84 -9.84
C LEU A 271 -39.47 -7.70 -10.76
N LEU A 272 -39.12 -8.98 -10.94
CA LEU A 272 -39.94 -9.94 -11.67
C LEU A 272 -41.18 -10.33 -10.87
N ASN A 273 -41.02 -10.75 -9.61
CA ASN A 273 -42.14 -11.19 -8.79
C ASN A 273 -43.08 -10.04 -8.40
N ASN A 274 -42.58 -8.81 -8.20
CA ASN A 274 -43.39 -7.62 -7.96
C ASN A 274 -44.42 -7.33 -9.07
N LYS A 275 -44.20 -7.80 -10.31
CA LYS A 275 -45.18 -7.67 -11.41
C LYS A 275 -46.29 -8.72 -11.35
N ASN A 276 -45.98 -9.88 -10.80
CA ASN A 276 -46.77 -11.11 -10.92
C ASN A 276 -47.28 -11.60 -9.54
N THR A 277 -47.46 -10.69 -8.58
CA THR A 277 -47.89 -11.02 -7.22
C THR A 277 -49.07 -10.16 -6.78
N ASN A 278 -49.95 -10.77 -5.98
CA ASN A 278 -51.00 -10.09 -5.21
C ASN A 278 -50.68 -10.02 -3.71
N GLN A 279 -49.44 -10.36 -3.34
CA GLN A 279 -48.93 -10.43 -1.96
C GLN A 279 -48.10 -9.18 -1.62
N THR A 280 -47.15 -9.29 -0.69
CA THR A 280 -46.23 -8.21 -0.32
C THR A 280 -45.34 -7.81 -1.50
N ILE A 281 -45.45 -6.54 -1.93
CA ILE A 281 -44.61 -5.90 -2.93
C ILE A 281 -43.41 -5.26 -2.22
N ILE A 282 -42.19 -5.52 -2.69
CA ILE A 282 -40.97 -4.94 -2.10
C ILE A 282 -40.61 -3.64 -2.83
N ASN A 283 -40.63 -2.51 -2.11
CA ASN A 283 -40.36 -1.16 -2.61
C ASN A 283 -38.85 -0.90 -2.79
N ILE A 284 -38.22 -1.66 -3.71
CA ILE A 284 -36.80 -1.53 -4.03
C ILE A 284 -36.48 -0.17 -4.68
N LYS A 285 -35.45 0.52 -4.17
CA LYS A 285 -34.99 1.83 -4.64
C LYS A 285 -33.65 1.81 -5.36
N GLY A 286 -32.73 0.93 -4.94
CA GLY A 286 -31.41 0.85 -5.52
C GLY A 286 -30.58 -0.29 -4.96
N ILE A 287 -29.42 -0.51 -5.59
CA ILE A 287 -28.42 -1.47 -5.16
C ILE A 287 -27.03 -0.81 -5.10
N ALA A 288 -26.18 -1.26 -4.19
CA ALA A 288 -24.76 -0.88 -4.13
C ALA A 288 -23.92 -2.10 -3.76
N ILE A 289 -22.73 -2.26 -4.35
CA ILE A 289 -21.91 -3.45 -4.16
C ILE A 289 -20.43 -3.05 -4.02
N GLY A 290 -19.80 -3.39 -2.90
CA GLY A 290 -18.36 -3.25 -2.68
C GLY A 290 -17.57 -4.33 -3.42
N ASN A 291 -16.41 -3.97 -3.96
CA ASN A 291 -15.41 -4.83 -4.62
C ASN A 291 -16.04 -6.04 -5.35
N ALA A 292 -16.94 -5.72 -6.29
CA ALA A 292 -17.95 -6.65 -6.80
C ALA A 292 -17.42 -7.56 -7.93
N TRP A 293 -17.49 -8.87 -7.75
CA TRP A 293 -17.19 -9.82 -8.83
C TRP A 293 -18.40 -9.90 -9.78
N ILE A 294 -18.29 -9.27 -10.95
CA ILE A 294 -19.40 -9.06 -11.90
C ILE A 294 -19.33 -10.02 -13.09
N ASP A 295 -18.15 -10.14 -13.72
CA ASP A 295 -17.91 -11.00 -14.87
C ASP A 295 -16.59 -11.77 -14.72
N ASP A 296 -16.63 -13.06 -15.04
CA ASP A 296 -15.53 -13.99 -14.79
C ASP A 296 -14.32 -13.74 -15.73
N GLU A 297 -14.49 -13.13 -16.92
CA GLU A 297 -13.41 -12.96 -17.93
C GLU A 297 -12.66 -11.63 -17.73
N THR A 298 -13.42 -10.54 -17.68
CA THR A 298 -12.91 -9.20 -17.40
C THR A 298 -12.39 -9.09 -15.96
N GLY A 299 -13.03 -9.80 -15.02
CA GLY A 299 -12.58 -9.93 -13.63
C GLY A 299 -11.17 -10.48 -13.53
N LEU A 300 -10.91 -11.64 -14.15
CA LEU A 300 -9.58 -12.27 -14.17
C LEU A 300 -8.53 -11.42 -14.90
N LYS A 301 -8.87 -10.79 -16.03
CA LYS A 301 -7.92 -9.91 -16.74
C LYS A 301 -7.48 -8.75 -15.83
N GLY A 302 -8.45 -8.03 -15.24
CA GLY A 302 -8.18 -6.88 -14.37
C GLY A 302 -7.36 -7.25 -13.14
N MET A 303 -7.56 -8.46 -12.60
CA MET A 303 -6.78 -9.03 -11.51
C MET A 303 -5.29 -9.15 -11.89
N PHE A 304 -4.95 -9.83 -13.00
CA PHE A 304 -3.55 -10.01 -13.42
C PHE A 304 -2.87 -8.72 -13.92
N ASP A 305 -3.62 -7.73 -14.42
CA ASP A 305 -3.09 -6.39 -14.72
C ASP A 305 -2.69 -5.65 -13.43
N HIS A 306 -3.57 -5.64 -12.42
CA HIS A 306 -3.28 -5.05 -11.12
C HIS A 306 -2.08 -5.74 -10.46
N TRP A 307 -2.02 -7.08 -10.51
CA TRP A 307 -0.92 -7.86 -9.95
C TRP A 307 0.43 -7.49 -10.55
N TRP A 308 0.48 -7.20 -11.85
CA TRP A 308 1.71 -6.80 -12.51
C TRP A 308 2.11 -5.34 -12.21
N THR A 309 1.18 -4.39 -12.20
CA THR A 309 1.53 -2.98 -11.91
C THR A 309 1.94 -2.73 -10.46
N HIS A 310 1.47 -3.57 -9.54
CA HIS A 310 1.89 -3.62 -8.12
C HIS A 310 3.07 -4.59 -7.91
N ALA A 311 3.61 -5.17 -8.99
CA ALA A 311 4.76 -6.06 -8.99
C ALA A 311 4.60 -7.38 -8.21
N LEU A 312 3.37 -7.80 -7.90
CA LEU A 312 3.07 -9.14 -7.38
C LEU A 312 3.63 -10.23 -8.30
N ASN A 313 3.69 -9.96 -9.60
CA ASN A 313 4.21 -10.89 -10.61
C ASN A 313 5.40 -10.34 -11.41
N SER A 314 6.18 -11.24 -11.98
CA SER A 314 7.23 -10.91 -12.95
C SER A 314 6.65 -10.47 -14.29
N ASP A 315 7.44 -9.72 -15.06
CA ASP A 315 7.08 -9.40 -16.45
C ASP A 315 6.96 -10.69 -17.27
N ALA A 316 7.77 -11.71 -16.98
CA ALA A 316 7.70 -13.00 -17.66
C ALA A 316 6.38 -13.73 -17.42
N THR A 317 5.89 -13.74 -16.17
CA THR A 317 4.60 -14.37 -15.80
C THR A 317 3.43 -13.57 -16.38
N HIS A 318 3.39 -12.25 -16.17
CA HIS A 318 2.29 -11.43 -16.69
C HIS A 318 2.18 -11.53 -18.22
N ASN A 319 3.30 -11.41 -18.95
CA ASN A 319 3.30 -11.60 -20.41
C ASN A 319 2.88 -13.01 -20.83
N ALA A 320 3.20 -14.04 -20.04
CA ALA A 320 2.76 -15.41 -20.31
C ALA A 320 1.25 -15.58 -20.04
N VAL A 321 0.70 -14.97 -18.98
CA VAL A 321 -0.75 -14.95 -18.72
C VAL A 321 -1.48 -14.30 -19.89
N MET A 322 -1.10 -13.07 -20.25
CA MET A 322 -1.73 -12.32 -21.35
C MET A 322 -1.58 -12.98 -22.74
N LYS A 323 -0.61 -13.88 -22.90
CA LYS A 323 -0.38 -14.65 -24.13
C LYS A 323 -1.16 -15.96 -24.18
N TYR A 324 -1.25 -16.70 -23.07
CA TYR A 324 -1.80 -18.06 -23.05
C TYR A 324 -3.21 -18.14 -22.48
N CYS A 325 -3.65 -17.17 -21.68
CA CYS A 325 -5.01 -17.08 -21.19
C CYS A 325 -5.87 -16.24 -22.14
N ASN A 326 -6.93 -16.85 -22.67
CA ASN A 326 -8.05 -16.11 -23.27
C ASN A 326 -9.08 -15.66 -22.22
N PHE A 327 -8.81 -15.93 -20.93
CA PHE A 327 -9.67 -15.80 -19.75
C PHE A 327 -11.00 -16.59 -19.79
N ALA A 328 -11.47 -17.00 -20.97
CA ALA A 328 -12.64 -17.85 -21.17
C ALA A 328 -12.46 -19.28 -20.63
N ASN A 329 -11.28 -19.89 -20.77
CA ASN A 329 -10.98 -21.22 -20.23
C ASN A 329 -9.63 -21.22 -19.48
N LEU A 330 -9.63 -21.64 -18.21
CA LEU A 330 -8.44 -21.82 -17.38
C LEU A 330 -7.98 -23.29 -17.43
N THR A 331 -7.21 -23.66 -18.46
CA THR A 331 -6.70 -25.04 -18.63
C THR A 331 -5.31 -25.05 -19.29
N GLY A 332 -4.46 -26.01 -18.92
CA GLY A 332 -3.14 -26.21 -19.55
C GLY A 332 -2.20 -25.03 -19.28
N MET A 333 -1.48 -24.53 -20.30
CA MET A 333 -0.50 -23.45 -20.12
C MET A 333 -1.04 -22.19 -19.44
N CYS A 334 -2.33 -21.87 -19.60
CA CYS A 334 -2.96 -20.76 -18.88
C CYS A 334 -3.07 -21.06 -17.37
N GLU A 335 -3.46 -22.28 -17.00
CA GLU A 335 -3.54 -22.73 -15.60
C GLU A 335 -2.14 -22.80 -14.98
N ASP A 336 -1.16 -23.38 -15.68
CA ASP A 336 0.24 -23.46 -15.22
C ASP A 336 0.81 -22.05 -14.95
N THR A 337 0.52 -21.09 -15.83
CA THR A 337 1.00 -19.70 -15.69
C THR A 337 0.22 -18.94 -14.62
N ALA A 338 -1.09 -19.17 -14.48
CA ALA A 338 -1.88 -18.58 -13.40
C ALA A 338 -1.43 -19.10 -12.03
N ASN A 339 -1.20 -20.40 -11.88
CA ASN A 339 -0.62 -20.97 -10.65
C ASN A 339 0.77 -20.37 -10.38
N LYS A 340 1.63 -20.21 -11.39
CA LYS A 340 2.92 -19.50 -11.24
C LYS A 340 2.77 -18.04 -10.78
N ALA A 341 1.69 -17.36 -11.18
CA ALA A 341 1.37 -16.02 -10.70
C ALA A 341 0.99 -16.01 -9.21
N PHE A 342 0.31 -17.04 -8.70
CA PHE A 342 0.11 -17.22 -7.25
C PHE A 342 1.40 -17.65 -6.51
N ASP A 343 2.29 -18.41 -7.15
CA ASP A 343 3.54 -18.89 -6.54
C ASP A 343 4.63 -17.82 -6.43
N GLU A 344 4.69 -16.87 -7.38
CA GLU A 344 5.73 -15.83 -7.43
C GLU A 344 5.74 -14.88 -6.22
N MET A 345 4.91 -15.13 -5.21
CA MET A 345 4.09 -14.05 -4.71
C MET A 345 4.13 -13.86 -3.18
N GLY A 346 4.78 -14.69 -2.33
CA GLY A 346 5.29 -14.37 -0.96
C GLY A 346 4.34 -13.86 0.19
N ASP A 347 4.56 -14.29 1.44
CA ASP A 347 3.55 -14.21 2.55
C ASP A 347 3.03 -12.81 2.91
N ILE A 348 1.79 -12.49 2.48
CA ILE A 348 0.94 -11.41 2.99
C ILE A 348 -0.58 -11.75 2.88
N ASP A 349 -1.45 -10.80 3.25
CA ASP A 349 -2.91 -10.76 2.99
C ASP A 349 -3.25 -10.22 1.58
N ILE A 350 -4.01 -10.95 0.72
CA ILE A 350 -4.53 -10.35 -0.54
C ILE A 350 -5.52 -9.20 -0.15
N TYR A 351 -6.39 -9.30 0.90
CA TYR A 351 -7.57 -8.39 1.20
C TYR A 351 -7.21 -6.95 1.48
N ASN A 352 -6.01 -6.71 1.99
CA ASN A 352 -5.34 -5.45 1.81
C ASN A 352 -3.85 -5.74 1.66
N ILE A 353 -3.40 -5.59 0.43
CA ILE A 353 -2.03 -5.82 -0.01
C ILE A 353 -0.96 -5.03 0.79
N TYR A 354 -1.37 -4.02 1.55
CA TYR A 354 -0.50 -3.21 2.43
C TYR A 354 -0.62 -3.54 3.92
N ALA A 355 -1.55 -4.40 4.31
CA ALA A 355 -1.75 -4.81 5.70
C ALA A 355 -0.64 -5.74 6.20
N PRO A 356 -0.40 -5.80 7.52
CA PRO A 356 0.36 -6.89 8.16
C PRO A 356 -0.44 -8.19 8.16
N ILE A 357 0.23 -9.33 8.35
CA ILE A 357 -0.42 -10.64 8.48
C ILE A 357 -0.46 -11.13 9.94
N CYS A 358 -1.45 -11.97 10.27
CA CYS A 358 -1.55 -12.58 11.59
C CYS A 358 -0.49 -13.69 11.78
N LEU A 359 0.74 -13.30 12.14
CA LEU A 359 1.86 -14.23 12.33
C LEU A 359 1.72 -15.16 13.56
N ASN A 360 0.88 -14.81 14.53
CA ASN A 360 0.67 -15.59 15.75
C ASN A 360 -0.70 -15.28 16.41
N PRO A 361 -1.71 -16.16 16.29
CA PRO A 361 -3.04 -15.97 16.88
C PRO A 361 -3.05 -15.86 18.42
N ASP A 362 -2.07 -16.44 19.11
CA ASP A 362 -1.98 -16.38 20.58
C ASP A 362 -1.41 -15.04 21.08
N GLN A 363 -0.76 -14.27 20.20
CA GLN A 363 -0.24 -12.94 20.48
C GLN A 363 -1.33 -11.86 20.32
N ARG A 364 -2.46 -12.07 20.99
CA ARG A 364 -3.54 -11.07 21.13
C ARG A 364 -3.00 -9.78 21.72
N ASN A 365 -3.43 -8.65 21.17
CA ASN A 365 -3.01 -7.32 21.64
C ASN A 365 -3.49 -7.10 23.09
N THR A 366 -2.55 -7.13 24.04
CA THR A 366 -2.82 -7.09 25.48
C THR A 366 -3.24 -5.71 26.00
N SER A 367 -3.39 -4.70 25.13
CA SER A 367 -3.95 -3.40 25.49
C SER A 367 -5.41 -3.46 25.92
N GLY A 368 -6.16 -4.49 25.50
CA GLY A 368 -7.56 -4.73 25.89
C GLY A 368 -8.58 -3.78 25.27
N THR A 369 -8.18 -2.91 24.35
CA THR A 369 -9.04 -1.93 23.68
C THR A 369 -8.90 -2.03 22.17
N GLY A 370 -9.99 -2.33 21.47
CA GLY A 370 -10.07 -2.24 20.01
C GLY A 370 -10.09 -0.79 19.52
N SER A 371 -9.94 -0.60 18.21
CA SER A 371 -9.94 0.72 17.57
C SER A 371 -10.61 0.65 16.20
N ILE A 372 -11.52 1.59 15.93
CA ILE A 372 -12.12 1.77 14.59
C ILE A 372 -11.05 2.19 13.56
N ASN A 373 -10.00 2.87 14.02
CA ASN A 373 -9.01 3.52 13.15
C ASN A 373 -7.76 2.67 12.86
N ILE A 374 -7.69 1.45 13.39
CA ILE A 374 -6.59 0.52 13.14
C ILE A 374 -7.14 -0.87 12.86
N PHE A 375 -6.79 -1.39 11.69
CA PHE A 375 -7.00 -2.77 11.30
C PHE A 375 -6.19 -3.73 12.19
N ASP A 376 -6.84 -4.73 12.76
CA ASP A 376 -6.20 -5.83 13.48
C ASP A 376 -6.01 -7.01 12.51
N PRO A 377 -4.78 -7.41 12.15
CA PRO A 377 -4.57 -8.49 11.18
C PRO A 377 -5.08 -9.85 11.66
N CYS A 378 -5.34 -10.02 12.96
CA CYS A 378 -5.88 -11.24 13.54
C CYS A 378 -7.41 -11.18 13.75
N TRP A 379 -8.12 -10.23 13.13
CA TRP A 379 -9.57 -10.01 13.32
C TRP A 379 -10.42 -11.26 13.10
N GLN A 380 -10.07 -12.15 12.18
CA GLN A 380 -10.82 -13.39 11.94
C GLN A 380 -10.76 -14.33 13.15
N ASN A 381 -9.59 -14.50 13.76
CA ASN A 381 -9.44 -15.33 14.96
C ASN A 381 -10.27 -14.76 16.13
N ILE A 382 -10.35 -13.43 16.22
CA ILE A 382 -11.17 -12.70 17.19
C ILE A 382 -12.67 -12.95 16.92
N LEU A 383 -13.12 -12.82 15.66
CA LEU A 383 -14.50 -13.05 15.23
C LEU A 383 -14.95 -14.50 15.43
N ILE A 384 -14.14 -15.48 14.99
CA ILE A 384 -14.36 -16.92 15.19
C ILE A 384 -14.47 -17.23 16.67
N SER A 385 -13.56 -16.70 17.50
CA SER A 385 -13.60 -16.92 18.95
C SER A 385 -14.88 -16.36 19.60
N TYR A 386 -15.35 -15.20 19.14
CA TYR A 386 -16.54 -14.55 19.69
C TYR A 386 -17.83 -15.28 19.28
N LEU A 387 -18.01 -15.56 17.98
CA LEU A 387 -19.23 -16.19 17.46
C LEU A 387 -19.32 -17.71 17.73
N ASN A 388 -18.24 -18.36 18.19
CA ASN A 388 -18.29 -19.70 18.77
C ASN A 388 -18.54 -19.75 20.28
N ASP A 389 -18.59 -18.61 20.98
CA ASP A 389 -18.97 -18.64 22.39
C ASP A 389 -20.45 -19.01 22.51
N SER A 390 -20.73 -20.10 23.23
CA SER A 390 -22.09 -20.61 23.46
C SER A 390 -23.06 -19.59 24.06
N ILE A 391 -22.56 -18.60 24.82
CA ILE A 391 -23.35 -17.50 25.39
C ILE A 391 -23.69 -16.49 24.29
N VAL A 392 -22.76 -16.23 23.37
CA VAL A 392 -22.97 -15.35 22.21
C VAL A 392 -23.97 -15.97 21.24
N GLN A 393 -23.79 -17.24 20.86
CA GLN A 393 -24.76 -17.94 20.00
C GLN A 393 -26.16 -17.97 20.62
N LYS A 394 -26.25 -18.20 21.94
CA LYS A 394 -27.53 -18.15 22.66
C LYS A 394 -28.15 -16.75 22.66
N ALA A 395 -27.37 -15.69 22.80
CA ALA A 395 -27.85 -14.30 22.74
C ALA A 395 -28.34 -13.92 21.33
N PHE A 396 -27.74 -14.48 20.29
CA PHE A 396 -28.21 -14.38 18.91
C PHE A 396 -29.39 -15.32 18.57
N HIS A 397 -29.90 -16.09 19.53
CA HIS A 397 -30.90 -17.16 19.29
C HIS A 397 -30.47 -18.20 18.23
N ALA A 398 -29.17 -18.27 17.94
CA ALA A 398 -28.59 -19.22 17.02
C ALA A 398 -28.57 -20.63 17.61
N LYS A 399 -28.67 -21.64 16.74
CA LYS A 399 -28.47 -23.03 17.17
C LYS A 399 -26.98 -23.27 17.46
N PRO A 400 -26.64 -24.06 18.51
CA PRO A 400 -25.27 -24.47 18.76
C PRO A 400 -24.63 -25.10 17.53
N THR A 401 -23.63 -24.44 16.97
CA THR A 401 -22.89 -24.89 15.79
C THR A 401 -21.42 -24.52 15.93
N SER A 402 -20.55 -25.23 15.19
CA SER A 402 -19.21 -24.72 14.92
C SER A 402 -19.35 -23.62 13.89
N TRP A 403 -19.44 -22.37 14.35
CA TRP A 403 -19.47 -21.22 13.46
C TRP A 403 -18.07 -21.03 12.88
N ASP A 404 -17.99 -20.68 11.60
CA ASP A 404 -16.77 -20.25 10.96
C ASP A 404 -17.12 -18.98 10.18
N VAL A 405 -16.13 -18.13 9.90
CA VAL A 405 -16.24 -16.96 8.98
C VAL A 405 -16.79 -17.40 7.61
N CYS A 406 -16.73 -18.71 7.39
CA CYS A 406 -16.64 -19.48 6.19
C CYS A 406 -15.19 -19.53 5.75
N SER A 407 -14.85 -20.57 5.00
CA SER A 407 -13.46 -20.82 4.69
C SER A 407 -12.92 -19.71 3.78
N GLY A 408 -12.31 -18.73 4.43
CA GLY A 408 -11.13 -17.98 4.01
C GLY A 408 -11.31 -16.53 3.61
N ASP A 409 -10.32 -16.00 2.91
CA ASP A 409 -10.15 -14.57 2.71
C ASP A 409 -9.30 -14.20 1.47
N THR A 410 -8.94 -12.91 1.36
CA THR A 410 -7.96 -12.22 0.49
C THR A 410 -8.48 -11.50 -0.84
N ASP A 411 -8.11 -10.22 -1.17
CA ASP A 411 -8.37 -9.33 -2.37
C ASP A 411 -7.33 -8.17 -2.62
N ALA A 412 -6.34 -8.25 -3.50
CA ALA A 412 -6.41 -8.11 -4.97
C ALA A 412 -7.02 -9.29 -5.77
N GLN A 413 -8.26 -9.68 -5.46
CA GLN A 413 -9.13 -10.59 -6.19
C GLN A 413 -10.03 -9.80 -7.14
N VAL A 414 -10.56 -8.68 -6.65
CA VAL A 414 -11.53 -7.82 -7.33
C VAL A 414 -11.05 -6.35 -7.34
N PRO A 415 -9.83 -6.09 -7.86
CA PRO A 415 -9.31 -4.73 -7.95
C PRO A 415 -10.16 -3.86 -8.89
N ILE A 416 -10.03 -2.54 -8.76
CA ILE A 416 -10.79 -1.57 -9.57
C ILE A 416 -10.65 -1.77 -11.09
N THR A 417 -9.53 -2.30 -11.57
CA THR A 417 -9.30 -2.71 -12.97
C THR A 417 -10.32 -3.75 -13.44
N SER A 418 -10.68 -4.72 -12.60
CA SER A 418 -11.71 -5.74 -12.88
C SER A 418 -13.10 -5.11 -13.03
N SER A 419 -13.46 -4.19 -12.13
CA SER A 419 -14.73 -3.47 -12.18
C SER A 419 -14.84 -2.54 -13.40
N ARG A 420 -13.77 -1.81 -13.74
CA ARG A 420 -13.69 -0.99 -14.97
C ARG A 420 -13.97 -1.84 -16.20
N TYR A 421 -13.23 -2.94 -16.38
CA TYR A 421 -13.41 -3.82 -17.54
C TYR A 421 -14.81 -4.43 -17.60
N SER A 422 -15.38 -4.86 -16.47
CA SER A 422 -16.75 -5.39 -16.42
C SER A 422 -17.78 -4.34 -16.87
N ILE A 423 -17.72 -3.13 -16.31
CA ILE A 423 -18.67 -2.04 -16.59
C ILE A 423 -18.56 -1.56 -18.04
N ASN A 424 -17.34 -1.49 -18.59
CA ASN A 424 -17.12 -1.07 -19.99
C ASN A 424 -17.82 -2.01 -21.00
N THR A 425 -18.06 -3.28 -20.67
CA THR A 425 -18.84 -4.19 -21.54
C THR A 425 -20.30 -3.78 -21.71
N LEU A 426 -20.86 -3.01 -20.76
CA LEU A 426 -22.24 -2.54 -20.79
C LEU A 426 -22.46 -1.39 -21.79
N ASN A 427 -21.39 -0.71 -22.21
CA ASN A 427 -21.40 0.40 -23.17
C ASN A 427 -22.44 1.49 -22.82
N LEU A 428 -22.52 1.85 -21.53
CA LEU A 428 -23.46 2.85 -21.03
C LEU A 428 -22.99 4.29 -21.33
N PRO A 429 -23.89 5.23 -21.65
CA PRO A 429 -23.52 6.64 -21.77
C PRO A 429 -23.04 7.23 -20.44
N ILE A 430 -21.93 7.96 -20.46
CA ILE A 430 -21.43 8.75 -19.32
C ILE A 430 -22.31 9.99 -19.13
N GLU A 431 -22.79 10.19 -17.90
CA GLU A 431 -23.58 11.35 -17.46
C GLU A 431 -22.76 12.32 -16.59
N THR A 432 -21.76 11.82 -15.85
CA THR A 432 -20.75 12.63 -15.15
C THR A 432 -19.39 11.98 -15.33
N ALA A 433 -18.51 12.64 -16.08
CA ALA A 433 -17.16 12.17 -16.33
C ALA A 433 -16.34 11.99 -15.04
N TRP A 434 -15.35 11.09 -15.12
CA TRP A 434 -14.38 10.80 -14.07
C TRP A 434 -13.89 12.03 -13.31
N ARG A 435 -14.02 12.00 -11.97
CA ARG A 435 -13.51 13.05 -11.08
C ARG A 435 -13.17 12.52 -9.69
N PRO A 436 -12.28 13.20 -8.94
CA PRO A 436 -12.19 12.99 -7.49
C PRO A 436 -13.50 13.36 -6.78
N TRP A 437 -13.71 12.74 -5.62
CA TRP A 437 -14.63 13.20 -4.59
C TRP A 437 -13.88 13.42 -3.28
N TYR A 438 -14.38 14.30 -2.42
CA TYR A 438 -13.62 14.80 -1.27
C TYR A 438 -14.28 14.47 0.08
N LEU A 439 -13.45 14.25 1.10
CA LEU A 439 -13.85 14.19 2.50
C LEU A 439 -12.78 14.89 3.33
N ASN A 440 -13.20 15.81 4.22
CA ASN A 440 -12.29 16.60 5.06
C ASN A 440 -11.16 17.31 4.29
N LYS A 441 -11.45 17.79 3.06
CA LYS A 441 -10.54 18.42 2.09
C LYS A 441 -9.48 17.52 1.43
N GLU A 442 -9.40 16.25 1.80
CA GLU A 442 -8.64 15.24 1.07
C GLU A 442 -9.50 14.54 0.01
N VAL A 443 -8.87 13.92 -0.98
CA VAL A 443 -9.55 13.00 -1.90
C VAL A 443 -10.05 11.78 -1.11
N GLY A 444 -11.37 11.57 -1.07
CA GLY A 444 -12.02 10.38 -0.53
C GLY A 444 -11.90 9.18 -1.47
N GLY A 445 -11.77 9.45 -2.77
CA GLY A 445 -11.62 8.50 -3.87
C GLY A 445 -12.04 9.19 -5.18
N TYR A 446 -12.43 8.40 -6.17
CA TYR A 446 -12.80 8.89 -7.51
C TYR A 446 -14.13 8.28 -7.95
N LEU A 447 -14.86 8.95 -8.86
CA LEU A 447 -16.14 8.45 -9.37
C LEU A 447 -16.39 8.84 -10.82
N GLU A 448 -17.23 8.04 -11.47
CA GLU A 448 -17.80 8.29 -12.79
C GLU A 448 -19.25 7.78 -12.82
N ALA A 449 -20.16 8.64 -13.25
CA ALA A 449 -21.59 8.29 -13.34
C ALA A 449 -21.95 8.01 -14.80
N TYR A 450 -22.45 6.80 -15.03
CA TYR A 450 -23.11 6.39 -16.26
C TYR A 450 -24.63 6.45 -16.06
N LYS A 451 -25.37 6.38 -17.16
CA LYS A 451 -26.83 6.36 -17.12
C LYS A 451 -27.37 5.17 -16.32
N GLY A 452 -27.78 5.44 -15.08
CA GLY A 452 -28.31 4.46 -14.13
C GLY A 452 -27.27 3.63 -13.37
N LEU A 453 -25.97 3.98 -13.43
CA LEU A 453 -24.90 3.27 -12.73
C LEU A 453 -23.81 4.25 -12.27
N LEU A 454 -23.33 4.12 -11.03
CA LEU A 454 -22.21 4.89 -10.50
C LEU A 454 -21.02 3.96 -10.23
N LEU A 455 -19.90 4.18 -10.91
CA LEU A 455 -18.61 3.61 -10.52
C LEU A 455 -17.94 4.57 -9.53
N ILE A 456 -17.46 4.04 -8.39
CA ILE A 456 -16.83 4.85 -7.35
C ILE A 456 -15.78 4.04 -6.59
N THR A 457 -14.70 4.71 -6.21
CA THR A 457 -13.58 4.16 -5.44
C THR A 457 -13.45 4.83 -4.08
N VAL A 458 -12.74 4.17 -3.15
CA VAL A 458 -12.41 4.70 -1.82
C VAL A 458 -10.90 4.64 -1.63
N ARG A 459 -10.24 5.79 -1.44
CA ARG A 459 -8.78 5.91 -1.33
C ARG A 459 -8.29 5.17 -0.08
N GLY A 460 -7.38 4.21 -0.28
CA GLY A 460 -6.80 3.40 0.80
C GLY A 460 -7.76 2.35 1.39
N ALA A 461 -8.82 1.93 0.68
CA ALA A 461 -9.59 0.76 1.08
C ALA A 461 -8.98 -0.53 0.49
N GLY A 462 -9.05 -1.62 1.25
CA GLY A 462 -8.95 -2.99 0.72
C GLY A 462 -10.34 -3.53 0.32
N HIS A 463 -10.55 -4.84 0.41
CA HIS A 463 -11.83 -5.49 0.09
C HIS A 463 -13.01 -4.96 0.89
N GLU A 464 -12.89 -5.13 2.20
CA GLU A 464 -13.86 -4.73 3.21
C GLU A 464 -13.75 -3.22 3.39
N VAL A 465 -14.31 -2.47 2.46
CA VAL A 465 -14.21 -1.00 2.42
C VAL A 465 -14.58 -0.35 3.77
N PRO A 466 -15.62 -0.81 4.51
CA PRO A 466 -15.94 -0.28 5.83
C PRO A 466 -15.00 -0.76 6.95
N SER A 467 -14.27 -1.87 6.79
CA SER A 467 -13.19 -2.27 7.71
C SER A 467 -11.99 -1.32 7.62
N TYR A 468 -11.55 -1.01 6.40
CA TYR A 468 -10.32 -0.23 6.16
C TYR A 468 -10.52 1.29 6.19
N GLN A 469 -11.67 1.78 5.71
CA GLN A 469 -11.94 3.21 5.55
C GLN A 469 -13.34 3.58 6.09
N PRO A 470 -13.66 3.28 7.35
CA PRO A 470 -15.03 3.34 7.88
C PRO A 470 -15.69 4.72 7.72
N GLN A 471 -14.98 5.82 7.97
CA GLN A 471 -15.51 7.17 7.78
C GLN A 471 -15.83 7.49 6.30
N ARG A 472 -14.97 7.06 5.36
CA ARG A 472 -15.18 7.26 3.92
C ARG A 472 -16.32 6.37 3.41
N ALA A 473 -16.38 5.13 3.86
CA ALA A 473 -17.45 4.18 3.55
C ALA A 473 -18.82 4.68 4.04
N PHE A 474 -18.89 5.21 5.26
CA PHE A 474 -20.12 5.78 5.81
C PHE A 474 -20.59 7.04 5.07
N ALA A 475 -19.67 7.94 4.68
CA ALA A 475 -19.99 9.11 3.87
C ALA A 475 -20.51 8.74 2.47
N LEU A 476 -19.91 7.71 1.85
CA LEU A 476 -20.36 7.14 0.59
C LEU A 476 -21.77 6.54 0.71
N PHE A 477 -22.00 5.69 1.70
CA PHE A 477 -23.30 5.05 1.96
C PHE A 477 -24.41 6.09 2.22
N SER A 478 -24.12 7.12 3.00
CA SER A 478 -25.04 8.24 3.25
C SER A 478 -25.41 8.98 1.95
N SER A 479 -24.42 9.20 1.07
CA SER A 479 -24.65 9.83 -0.24
C SER A 479 -25.53 8.96 -1.15
N PHE A 480 -25.29 7.65 -1.16
CA PHE A 480 -26.08 6.65 -1.90
C PHE A 480 -27.55 6.62 -1.46
N LEU A 481 -27.82 6.55 -0.15
CA LEU A 481 -29.19 6.59 0.37
C LEU A 481 -29.89 7.92 0.07
N GLY A 482 -29.16 9.04 0.10
CA GLY A 482 -29.67 10.36 -0.29
C GLY A 482 -29.87 10.54 -1.80
N GLY A 483 -29.44 9.59 -2.64
CA GLY A 483 -29.50 9.72 -4.10
C GLY A 483 -28.59 10.82 -4.66
N THR A 484 -27.48 11.14 -3.97
CA THR A 484 -26.55 12.22 -4.33
C THR A 484 -25.15 11.70 -4.62
N LEU A 485 -24.39 12.43 -5.45
CA LEU A 485 -22.99 12.15 -5.67
C LEU A 485 -22.13 12.76 -4.54
N PRO A 486 -21.12 12.03 -4.02
CA PRO A 486 -20.15 12.58 -3.08
C PRO A 486 -19.48 13.87 -3.60
N PRO A 487 -19.15 14.82 -2.70
CA PRO A 487 -18.91 16.22 -3.07
C PRO A 487 -17.66 16.40 -3.96
N PRO A 488 -17.73 17.28 -4.99
CA PRO A 488 -16.69 17.43 -6.01
C PRO A 488 -15.56 18.40 -5.63
N SER A 489 -15.60 19.05 -4.47
CA SER A 489 -14.64 20.09 -4.07
C SER A 489 -14.09 19.85 -2.67
N SER A 490 -12.85 20.27 -2.45
CA SER A 490 -12.22 20.40 -1.13
C SER A 490 -12.78 21.55 -0.29
N THR A 491 -13.66 22.39 -0.86
CA THR A 491 -14.43 23.39 -0.11
C THR A 491 -15.44 22.68 0.81
N ILE A 492 -15.56 23.13 2.06
CA ILE A 492 -16.59 22.62 2.97
C ILE A 492 -17.96 23.02 2.42
N ILE A 493 -18.64 22.08 1.74
CA ILE A 493 -20.08 22.16 1.59
C ILE A 493 -20.64 21.79 2.96
N VAL A 494 -21.18 22.78 3.68
CA VAL A 494 -21.95 22.55 4.91
C VAL A 494 -23.31 21.99 4.49
N ALA A 495 -23.30 20.73 4.04
CA ALA A 495 -24.49 19.92 3.89
C ALA A 495 -24.75 19.24 5.24
N GLU A 496 -25.60 19.87 6.05
CA GLU A 496 -26.36 19.25 7.14
C GLU A 496 -25.54 18.48 8.20
N ALA A 497 -24.37 19.01 8.56
CA ALA A 497 -23.68 18.67 9.81
C ALA A 497 -24.38 19.24 11.08
N THR A 498 -25.67 19.54 11.00
CA THR A 498 -26.47 20.13 12.08
C THR A 498 -26.96 19.10 13.10
N ASP A 499 -27.17 17.84 12.71
CA ASP A 499 -27.73 16.80 13.61
C ASP A 499 -26.68 16.14 14.53
N LEU A 500 -25.39 16.24 14.23
CA LEU A 500 -24.32 15.62 15.02
C LEU A 500 -23.68 16.56 16.07
N LEU A 501 -24.10 17.82 16.13
CA LEU A 501 -23.59 18.80 17.10
C LEU A 501 -24.52 19.04 18.30
N GLU A 502 -25.81 18.71 18.21
CA GLU A 502 -26.75 18.87 19.34
C GLU A 502 -26.60 17.79 20.43
N THR A 503 -26.08 16.61 20.09
CA THR A 503 -26.02 15.47 21.02
C THR A 503 -24.96 15.60 22.13
N ASN A 504 -23.96 16.47 21.99
CA ASN A 504 -22.85 16.63 22.95
C ASN A 504 -22.98 17.84 23.91
N LEU A 505 -24.12 18.55 23.94
CA LEU A 505 -24.35 19.69 24.85
C LEU A 505 -25.29 19.39 26.03
N LEU A 506 -25.82 18.17 26.12
CA LEU A 506 -26.55 17.70 27.30
C LEU A 506 -25.57 17.26 28.39
N HIS A 507 -24.99 18.19 29.18
CA HIS A 507 -24.51 17.95 30.57
C HIS A 507 -24.14 19.24 31.35
N LEU A 508 -24.86 20.35 31.16
CA LEU A 508 -24.77 21.54 32.03
C LEU A 508 -26.16 21.96 32.56
N PRO A 509 -26.28 22.42 33.82
CA PRO A 509 -27.56 22.77 34.41
C PRO A 509 -28.11 24.09 33.85
N LYS A 510 -29.37 24.04 33.37
CA LYS A 510 -30.16 25.23 32.98
C LYS A 510 -30.37 26.10 34.24
N PRO A 511 -29.78 27.31 34.32
CA PRO A 511 -30.48 28.48 33.77
C PRO A 511 -29.57 29.67 33.39
N GLU A 512 -29.02 29.74 32.17
CA GLU A 512 -28.35 30.98 31.68
C GLU A 512 -28.25 31.04 30.14
N LEU A 513 -29.37 30.76 29.46
CA LEU A 513 -29.42 30.66 27.99
C LEU A 513 -30.69 31.29 27.39
N HIS A 514 -30.98 32.54 27.77
CA HIS A 514 -32.14 33.29 27.26
C HIS A 514 -31.79 34.46 26.32
N ASP A 515 -30.50 34.83 26.20
CA ASP A 515 -30.06 36.07 25.50
C ASP A 515 -29.32 35.84 24.16
N LEU A 516 -29.20 34.59 23.67
CA LEU A 516 -28.44 34.27 22.44
C LEU A 516 -29.28 33.77 21.26
N ALA A 517 -30.58 33.56 21.43
CA ALA A 517 -31.46 32.98 20.41
C ALA A 517 -32.10 34.01 19.44
N GLU A 518 -31.88 35.32 19.63
CA GLU A 518 -32.62 36.38 18.92
C GLU A 518 -31.87 37.01 17.72
N ILE A 519 -30.61 36.61 17.47
CA ILE A 519 -29.73 37.30 16.49
C ILE A 519 -29.68 36.63 15.10
N LEU A 520 -30.18 35.40 14.93
CA LEU A 520 -30.04 34.62 13.68
C LEU A 520 -31.37 34.10 13.10
N LYS A 521 -32.18 35.02 12.56
CA LYS A 521 -33.25 34.70 11.59
C LYS A 521 -33.27 35.73 10.45
N PRO A 522 -33.07 35.32 9.18
CA PRO A 522 -33.31 36.18 8.02
C PRO A 522 -34.75 35.99 7.49
N GLU A 523 -35.55 37.04 7.52
CA GLU A 523 -36.83 37.11 6.80
C GLU A 523 -36.64 37.73 5.41
N LEU A 524 -37.22 37.12 4.36
CA LEU A 524 -37.38 37.74 3.04
C LEU A 524 -38.80 38.32 2.91
N PRO A 525 -38.97 39.60 2.51
CA PRO A 525 -40.26 40.13 2.08
C PRO A 525 -40.45 40.05 0.56
N GLU A 526 -41.67 39.70 0.13
CA GLU A 526 -42.10 39.74 -1.28
C GLU A 526 -42.27 41.19 -1.80
N LEU A 527 -42.21 41.38 -3.12
CA LEU A 527 -42.48 42.65 -3.81
C LEU A 527 -43.49 42.49 -4.96
N PRO A 528 -44.50 43.38 -5.10
CA PRO A 528 -45.48 43.34 -6.19
C PRO A 528 -45.06 44.18 -7.42
N LYS A 529 -45.65 43.89 -8.59
CA LYS A 529 -45.52 44.67 -9.84
C LYS A 529 -46.39 45.94 -9.83
N PRO A 530 -45.94 47.04 -10.46
CA PRO A 530 -46.74 47.66 -11.54
C PRO A 530 -45.90 48.28 -12.70
N GLU A 531 -46.57 49.04 -13.59
CA GLU A 531 -46.19 49.37 -14.99
C GLU A 531 -45.42 50.71 -15.23
N LEU A 532 -45.01 50.94 -16.48
CA LEU A 532 -44.29 52.13 -17.04
C LEU A 532 -45.21 53.35 -17.24
N PRO A 533 -44.68 54.62 -17.27
CA PRO A 533 -44.34 55.27 -18.56
C PRO A 533 -43.17 56.31 -18.55
N ASP A 534 -42.95 56.99 -19.70
CA ASP A 534 -41.74 57.71 -20.17
C ASP A 534 -41.52 59.21 -19.81
N LEU A 535 -40.21 59.61 -19.79
CA LEU A 535 -39.56 60.90 -20.21
C LEU A 535 -40.03 62.27 -19.62
N PRO A 536 -39.26 63.41 -19.68
CA PRO A 536 -37.99 63.71 -20.37
C PRO A 536 -36.88 64.39 -19.50
N GLN A 537 -35.86 65.03 -20.14
CA GLN A 537 -34.62 65.61 -19.54
C GLN A 537 -34.61 67.16 -19.34
N ILE A 538 -33.50 67.69 -18.74
CA ILE A 538 -32.90 69.07 -18.83
C ILE A 538 -33.45 70.15 -17.83
N PRO A 539 -32.67 71.13 -17.28
CA PRO A 539 -31.21 71.33 -17.06
C PRO A 539 -30.78 71.61 -15.58
N LYS A 540 -29.47 71.90 -15.38
CA LYS A 540 -28.77 72.21 -14.11
C LYS A 540 -28.91 73.66 -13.60
N LEU A 541 -28.63 73.87 -12.30
CA LEU A 541 -27.91 75.04 -11.76
C LEU A 541 -26.98 74.59 -10.60
N ASP A 542 -25.89 75.32 -10.33
CA ASP A 542 -24.65 74.81 -9.71
C ASP A 542 -24.28 75.35 -8.29
N LEU A 543 -23.37 74.61 -7.62
CA LEU A 543 -22.44 74.98 -6.51
C LEU A 543 -23.00 75.09 -5.04
N PRO A 544 -22.17 74.85 -3.99
CA PRO A 544 -21.00 73.95 -3.88
C PRO A 544 -20.82 73.16 -2.52
N HIS A 545 -19.83 72.24 -2.51
CA HIS A 545 -19.10 71.65 -1.35
C HIS A 545 -19.65 70.43 -0.53
N LEU A 546 -19.62 69.24 -1.17
CA LEU A 546 -18.89 67.98 -0.84
C LEU A 546 -18.42 67.61 0.61
N PRO A 547 -18.15 66.30 0.94
CA PRO A 547 -18.16 65.10 0.08
C PRO A 547 -18.86 63.82 0.62
N SER A 548 -19.37 62.99 -0.30
CA SER A 548 -19.44 61.53 -0.12
C SER A 548 -19.14 60.85 -1.47
N LEU A 549 -17.99 60.16 -1.58
CA LEU A 549 -17.53 59.62 -2.87
C LEU A 549 -18.09 58.21 -3.10
N LYS A 550 -19.01 58.08 -4.07
CA LYS A 550 -19.37 56.77 -4.63
C LYS A 550 -18.25 56.23 -5.50
N VAL A 551 -17.98 54.93 -5.39
CA VAL A 551 -17.00 54.21 -6.22
C VAL A 551 -17.48 54.14 -7.68
N PRO A 552 -16.65 54.47 -8.69
CA PRO A 552 -17.07 54.42 -10.09
C PRO A 552 -17.36 53.01 -10.59
N GLU A 553 -18.28 52.88 -11.54
CA GLU A 553 -18.67 51.61 -12.16
C GLU A 553 -17.49 50.89 -12.85
N LYS A 554 -16.53 51.64 -13.42
CA LYS A 554 -15.25 51.10 -13.92
C LYS A 554 -14.35 50.52 -12.83
N VAL A 555 -14.50 50.96 -11.59
CA VAL A 555 -13.84 50.36 -10.42
C VAL A 555 -14.60 49.12 -9.97
N LEU A 556 -15.94 49.08 -10.04
CA LEU A 556 -16.68 47.83 -9.80
C LEU A 556 -16.28 46.75 -10.82
N THR A 557 -16.21 47.05 -12.12
CA THR A 557 -15.75 46.08 -13.13
C THR A 557 -14.28 45.68 -12.95
N ARG A 558 -13.41 46.60 -12.49
CA ARG A 558 -12.03 46.27 -12.11
C ARG A 558 -11.97 45.46 -10.82
N MET A 559 -12.81 45.72 -9.83
CA MET A 559 -12.88 44.95 -8.59
C MET A 559 -13.47 43.57 -8.83
N THR A 560 -14.46 43.38 -9.72
CA THR A 560 -14.91 42.03 -10.10
C THR A 560 -13.80 41.28 -10.83
N LYS A 561 -12.98 41.93 -11.67
CA LYS A 561 -11.81 41.30 -12.29
C LYS A 561 -10.64 41.07 -11.33
N VAL A 562 -10.43 41.95 -10.35
CA VAL A 562 -9.39 41.83 -9.32
C VAL A 562 -9.81 40.82 -8.25
N ILE A 563 -11.09 40.71 -7.91
CA ILE A 563 -11.65 39.66 -7.03
C ILE A 563 -11.67 38.34 -7.78
N ALA A 564 -12.05 38.28 -9.06
CA ALA A 564 -11.89 37.07 -9.86
C ALA A 564 -10.41 36.66 -9.93
N ALA A 565 -9.49 37.60 -10.16
CA ALA A 565 -8.05 37.32 -10.12
C ALA A 565 -7.54 36.99 -8.72
N PHE A 566 -8.09 37.55 -7.64
CA PHE A 566 -7.75 37.20 -6.26
C PHE A 566 -8.34 35.86 -5.84
N CYS A 567 -9.50 35.47 -6.38
CA CYS A 567 -10.08 34.14 -6.20
C CYS A 567 -9.32 33.11 -7.02
N PHE A 568 -8.85 33.47 -8.23
CA PHE A 568 -8.00 32.63 -9.07
C PHE A 568 -6.58 32.49 -8.48
N LEU A 569 -6.01 33.56 -7.92
CA LEU A 569 -4.77 33.53 -7.16
C LEU A 569 -4.97 32.82 -5.81
N ALA A 570 -6.07 33.02 -5.09
CA ALA A 570 -6.36 32.28 -3.87
C ALA A 570 -6.59 30.78 -4.13
N SER A 571 -7.20 30.40 -5.26
CA SER A 571 -7.25 29.00 -5.68
C SER A 571 -5.89 28.43 -6.09
N LEU A 572 -4.97 29.29 -6.55
CA LEU A 572 -3.54 28.92 -6.74
C LEU A 572 -2.76 28.86 -5.41
N PHE A 573 -3.22 29.54 -4.35
CA PHE A 573 -2.60 29.56 -3.02
C PHE A 573 -3.25 28.61 -1.98
N VAL A 574 -4.26 27.82 -2.37
CA VAL A 574 -4.70 26.63 -1.62
C VAL A 574 -4.23 25.36 -2.34
N LEU A 575 -2.95 25.36 -2.72
CA LEU A 575 -2.21 24.13 -2.97
C LEU A 575 -1.55 23.74 -1.65
N SER A 576 -1.74 22.49 -1.22
CA SER A 576 -0.95 21.93 -0.13
C SER A 576 0.53 21.94 -0.54
N ASN A 577 1.42 22.48 0.31
CA ASN A 577 2.87 22.50 0.08
C ASN A 577 3.52 21.10 0.21
N ALA A 578 2.82 20.02 -0.16
CA ALA A 578 3.20 18.65 0.18
C ALA A 578 4.40 18.13 -0.62
N ASP A 579 4.65 18.61 -1.85
CA ASP A 579 5.47 17.88 -2.83
C ASP A 579 6.51 18.76 -3.57
N ILE A 580 7.25 19.61 -2.84
CA ILE A 580 8.21 20.59 -3.44
C ILE A 580 9.24 19.91 -4.38
N GLN A 581 9.84 18.79 -3.95
CA GLN A 581 10.81 18.02 -4.75
C GLN A 581 10.18 17.38 -6.00
N ALA A 582 8.90 16.99 -5.96
CA ALA A 582 8.20 16.40 -7.10
C ALA A 582 7.87 17.47 -8.15
N ASN A 583 7.51 18.66 -7.67
CA ASN A 583 7.27 19.83 -8.50
C ASN A 583 8.55 20.25 -9.24
N LYS A 584 9.73 20.26 -8.59
CA LYS A 584 11.01 20.54 -9.26
C LYS A 584 11.28 19.55 -10.41
N LEU A 585 11.07 18.25 -10.20
CA LEU A 585 11.20 17.25 -11.26
C LEU A 585 10.16 17.45 -12.38
N PHE A 586 8.94 17.87 -12.03
CA PHE A 586 7.87 18.07 -13.01
C PHE A 586 8.10 19.29 -13.90
N GLU A 587 8.53 20.41 -13.31
CA GLU A 587 8.90 21.61 -14.05
C GLU A 587 10.14 21.37 -14.91
N LEU A 588 11.10 20.52 -14.48
CA LEU A 588 12.19 20.08 -15.36
C LEU A 588 11.66 19.33 -16.60
N LEU A 589 10.79 18.33 -16.41
CA LEU A 589 10.24 17.53 -17.50
C LEU A 589 9.38 18.35 -18.48
N LYS A 590 8.59 19.32 -17.97
CA LYS A 590 7.92 20.32 -18.82
C LYS A 590 8.92 21.19 -19.58
N ALA A 591 9.94 21.70 -18.87
CA ALA A 591 10.94 22.57 -19.46
C ALA A 591 11.75 21.86 -20.55
N LYS A 592 12.01 20.55 -20.42
CA LYS A 592 12.56 19.71 -21.49
C LYS A 592 11.64 19.70 -22.72
N LYS A 593 10.38 19.26 -22.57
CA LYS A 593 9.38 19.18 -23.65
C LYS A 593 9.09 20.50 -24.38
N SER A 594 9.42 21.64 -23.75
CA SER A 594 9.27 22.97 -24.37
C SER A 594 10.46 23.39 -25.25
N ARG A 595 11.53 22.59 -25.34
CA ARG A 595 12.73 22.91 -26.13
C ARG A 595 12.51 22.49 -27.59
N ASN A 596 12.99 23.32 -28.53
CA ASN A 596 12.88 23.01 -29.97
C ASN A 596 13.93 22.02 -30.49
N GLN A 597 14.90 21.62 -29.65
CA GLN A 597 15.88 20.58 -29.95
C GLN A 597 16.31 19.86 -28.67
N PRO A 598 16.53 18.52 -28.72
CA PRO A 598 17.16 17.78 -27.65
C PRO A 598 18.53 18.36 -27.30
N VAL A 599 18.86 18.41 -26.01
CA VAL A 599 20.25 18.70 -25.60
C VAL A 599 21.09 17.49 -25.97
N GLY A 600 22.01 17.67 -26.93
CA GLY A 600 22.90 16.60 -27.38
C GLY A 600 23.66 15.98 -26.21
N ASP A 601 23.81 14.65 -26.23
CA ASP A 601 24.35 13.87 -25.12
C ASP A 601 25.81 14.27 -24.80
N THR A 602 25.97 15.12 -23.80
CA THR A 602 27.25 15.64 -23.29
C THR A 602 28.11 14.57 -22.62
N TRP A 603 27.56 13.38 -22.35
CA TRP A 603 28.24 12.24 -21.73
C TRP A 603 28.73 11.23 -22.79
N SER A 604 28.06 11.13 -23.94
CA SER A 604 28.41 10.21 -25.04
C SER A 604 29.80 10.39 -25.69
N VAL A 605 30.50 11.50 -25.40
CA VAL A 605 31.74 11.90 -26.11
C VAL A 605 33.02 11.70 -25.27
N LEU A 606 32.93 11.12 -24.06
CA LEU A 606 34.07 11.09 -23.12
C LEU A 606 35.01 9.87 -23.23
N GLU A 607 34.73 8.87 -24.07
CA GLU A 607 35.65 7.73 -24.28
C GLU A 607 36.87 8.06 -25.15
N ASP A 608 36.81 9.03 -26.06
CA ASP A 608 37.94 9.37 -26.94
C ASP A 608 38.98 10.32 -26.29
N ALA A 609 38.67 10.87 -25.10
CA ALA A 609 39.51 11.84 -24.38
C ALA A 609 40.38 11.20 -23.27
N ILE A 610 40.93 10.01 -23.49
CA ILE A 610 41.65 9.23 -22.46
C ILE A 610 43.03 9.83 -22.10
N ASP A 611 43.67 10.55 -23.03
CA ASP A 611 45.10 10.87 -22.95
C ASP A 611 45.47 12.22 -22.30
N GLU A 612 44.49 13.07 -21.93
CA GLU A 612 44.79 14.41 -21.39
C GLU A 612 44.63 14.47 -19.86
N TYR A 613 45.76 14.57 -19.15
CA TYR A 613 45.81 14.75 -17.69
C TYR A 613 45.28 16.14 -17.30
N SER A 614 44.15 16.18 -16.59
CA SER A 614 43.59 17.42 -16.03
C SER A 614 43.68 17.40 -14.49
N PRO A 615 44.50 18.28 -13.87
CA PRO A 615 44.59 18.36 -12.42
C PRO A 615 43.36 19.08 -11.83
N VAL A 616 42.54 18.33 -11.10
CA VAL A 616 41.42 18.86 -10.29
C VAL A 616 41.92 19.63 -9.06
N TYR A 617 41.15 20.61 -8.60
CA TYR A 617 41.52 21.47 -7.46
C TYR A 617 41.62 20.67 -6.16
N VAL A 618 42.75 20.80 -5.46
CA VAL A 618 42.94 20.29 -4.10
C VAL A 618 43.47 21.41 -3.21
N GLY A 619 42.67 21.84 -2.24
CA GLY A 619 43.04 22.83 -1.23
C GLY A 619 43.88 22.24 -0.09
N ALA A 620 44.39 23.08 0.79
CA ALA A 620 44.98 22.63 2.06
C ALA A 620 43.86 22.17 3.01
N GLN A 621 43.89 20.90 3.44
CA GLN A 621 42.83 20.29 4.26
C GLN A 621 43.29 19.87 5.67
N GLU A 622 44.58 19.96 5.97
CA GLU A 622 45.16 19.52 7.24
C GLU A 622 44.52 20.26 8.43
N GLY A 623 44.09 19.50 9.44
CA GLY A 623 43.44 20.01 10.65
C GLY A 623 41.98 20.45 10.50
N LEU A 624 41.44 20.63 9.28
CA LEU A 624 40.08 21.14 9.08
C LEU A 624 38.99 20.18 9.57
N ALA A 625 39.21 18.86 9.51
CA ALA A 625 38.28 17.86 10.06
C ALA A 625 37.90 18.10 11.53
N GLN A 626 38.84 18.62 12.33
CA GLN A 626 38.60 18.87 13.76
C GLN A 626 37.79 20.15 14.00
N LEU A 627 37.78 21.09 13.05
CA LEU A 627 36.94 22.29 13.08
C LEU A 627 35.50 21.97 12.66
N ASP A 628 35.32 20.99 11.78
CA ASP A 628 34.00 20.52 11.34
C ASP A 628 33.28 19.67 12.41
N LYS A 629 33.94 19.28 13.52
CA LYS A 629 33.37 18.33 14.51
C LYS A 629 32.23 18.94 15.34
N ILE A 630 31.03 18.39 15.20
CA ILE A 630 29.83 18.79 15.94
C ILE A 630 29.90 18.20 17.36
N SER A 631 29.85 19.06 18.39
CA SER A 631 29.86 18.61 19.79
C SER A 631 28.49 18.09 20.26
N THR A 632 27.42 18.80 19.91
CA THR A 632 26.02 18.38 20.11
C THR A 632 25.13 19.23 19.21
N LEU A 633 24.07 18.63 18.67
CA LEU A 633 22.98 19.37 18.04
C LEU A 633 21.99 19.89 19.11
N PRO A 634 21.29 21.01 18.88
CA PRO A 634 20.19 21.43 19.73
C PRO A 634 19.09 20.36 19.77
N GLY A 635 18.59 20.08 20.98
CA GLY A 635 17.55 19.07 21.18
C GLY A 635 18.00 17.62 21.00
N GLN A 636 19.29 17.36 20.78
CA GLN A 636 19.87 16.01 20.68
C GLN A 636 19.67 15.21 21.99
N PRO A 637 19.29 13.92 21.92
CA PRO A 637 19.20 13.08 23.10
C PRO A 637 20.59 12.83 23.73
N ALA A 638 20.63 12.61 25.05
CA ALA A 638 21.84 12.24 25.76
C ALA A 638 22.28 10.80 25.42
N GLY A 639 23.57 10.50 25.57
CA GLY A 639 24.12 9.15 25.35
C GLY A 639 24.44 8.82 23.89
N VAL A 640 24.70 9.84 23.06
CA VAL A 640 25.21 9.65 21.69
C VAL A 640 26.61 9.05 21.72
N ASP A 641 26.78 8.02 20.90
CA ASP A 641 27.86 7.03 20.92
C ASP A 641 28.67 6.99 19.61
N PHE A 642 28.59 8.06 18.81
CA PHE A 642 29.29 8.25 17.55
C PHE A 642 29.77 9.69 17.37
N ASP A 643 30.81 9.87 16.56
CA ASP A 643 31.26 11.19 16.13
C ASP A 643 30.48 11.67 14.90
N GLN A 644 30.24 12.98 14.85
CA GLN A 644 29.51 13.65 13.77
C GLN A 644 30.19 14.99 13.42
N TYR A 645 30.13 15.35 12.14
CA TYR A 645 30.87 16.47 11.55
C TYR A 645 30.02 17.18 10.51
N SER A 646 30.19 18.49 10.37
CA SER A 646 29.64 19.25 9.25
C SER A 646 30.45 20.50 8.99
N GLY A 647 30.42 20.93 7.73
CA GLY A 647 31.12 22.12 7.29
C GLY A 647 31.14 22.22 5.77
N TYR A 648 32.08 23.03 5.27
CA TYR A 648 32.18 23.35 3.86
C TYR A 648 33.47 22.80 3.24
N VAL A 649 33.36 22.28 2.02
CA VAL A 649 34.50 21.94 1.16
C VAL A 649 34.41 22.79 -0.11
N THR A 650 35.42 23.62 -0.34
CA THR A 650 35.53 24.46 -1.54
C THR A 650 35.81 23.60 -2.76
N VAL A 651 34.97 23.71 -3.79
CA VAL A 651 35.11 23.00 -5.07
C VAL A 651 35.62 23.91 -6.19
N ASN A 652 35.33 25.21 -6.13
CA ASN A 652 35.92 26.21 -7.02
C ASN A 652 36.29 27.49 -6.22
N PRO A 653 37.57 27.72 -5.91
CA PRO A 653 37.99 28.86 -5.09
C PRO A 653 37.79 30.20 -5.79
N SER A 654 37.94 30.26 -7.12
CA SER A 654 37.78 31.48 -7.91
C SER A 654 36.32 31.96 -7.94
N ALA A 655 35.37 31.02 -7.98
CA ALA A 655 33.94 31.33 -7.89
C ALA A 655 33.46 31.50 -6.44
N GLY A 656 34.30 31.14 -5.44
CA GLY A 656 33.91 31.02 -4.03
C GLY A 656 32.95 29.86 -3.75
N ARG A 657 32.84 28.90 -4.67
CA ARG A 657 31.86 27.79 -4.63
C ARG A 657 32.29 26.71 -3.65
N ALA A 658 31.41 26.39 -2.71
CA ALA A 658 31.63 25.36 -1.70
C ALA A 658 30.35 24.57 -1.43
N LEU A 659 30.51 23.26 -1.27
CA LEU A 659 29.42 22.36 -0.91
C LEU A 659 29.45 22.08 0.60
N PHE A 660 28.26 22.07 1.20
CA PHE A 660 28.02 21.69 2.58
C PHE A 660 27.85 20.18 2.69
N TYR A 661 28.34 19.61 3.79
CA TYR A 661 28.13 18.20 4.11
C TYR A 661 27.81 18.01 5.59
N TYR A 662 27.10 16.92 5.88
CA TYR A 662 26.94 16.36 7.23
C TYR A 662 27.44 14.90 7.19
N PHE A 663 28.34 14.55 8.10
CA PHE A 663 28.99 13.25 8.18
C PHE A 663 28.77 12.63 9.56
N VAL A 664 28.47 11.35 9.58
CA VAL A 664 28.14 10.57 10.78
C VAL A 664 28.94 9.28 10.77
N GLU A 665 29.84 9.11 11.73
CA GLU A 665 30.54 7.84 11.92
C GLU A 665 29.58 6.75 12.45
N SER A 666 29.94 5.49 12.23
CA SER A 666 29.18 4.38 12.79
C SER A 666 29.34 4.28 14.32
N PRO A 667 28.26 4.09 15.11
CA PRO A 667 28.36 3.89 16.57
C PRO A 667 29.18 2.68 17.02
N THR A 668 29.46 1.76 16.10
CA THR A 668 30.28 0.57 16.32
C THR A 668 31.24 0.39 15.15
N ASP A 669 32.50 0.09 15.43
CA ASP A 669 33.52 -0.26 14.43
C ASP A 669 33.67 0.73 13.24
N SER A 670 33.48 2.04 13.46
CA SER A 670 33.59 3.09 12.41
C SER A 670 34.90 3.00 11.62
N SER A 671 36.00 2.66 12.31
CA SER A 671 37.33 2.45 11.77
C SER A 671 37.47 1.24 10.84
N THR A 672 36.45 0.39 10.71
CA THR A 672 36.41 -0.75 9.77
C THR A 672 35.31 -0.62 8.71
N LYS A 673 34.13 -0.10 9.06
CA LYS A 673 32.93 -0.03 8.21
C LYS A 673 33.08 0.86 6.97
N PRO A 674 32.34 0.57 5.87
CA PRO A 674 32.44 1.31 4.61
C PRO A 674 32.07 2.79 4.75
N LEU A 675 32.51 3.60 3.79
CA LEU A 675 32.08 4.99 3.63
C LEU A 675 30.97 5.02 2.56
N VAL A 676 29.86 5.70 2.87
CA VAL A 676 28.69 5.75 1.99
C VAL A 676 28.23 7.19 1.83
N LEU A 677 28.26 7.69 0.60
CA LEU A 677 27.72 8.99 0.20
C LEU A 677 26.21 8.86 -0.04
N TRP A 678 25.40 9.79 0.48
CA TRP A 678 23.98 9.93 0.19
C TRP A 678 23.67 11.25 -0.54
N LEU A 679 22.82 11.17 -1.57
CA LEU A 679 22.31 12.29 -2.37
C LEU A 679 20.78 12.23 -2.51
N ASN A 680 20.05 13.23 -2.03
CA ASN A 680 18.65 13.44 -2.46
C ASN A 680 18.59 14.02 -3.89
N GLY A 681 17.39 14.07 -4.48
CA GLY A 681 17.19 14.43 -5.90
C GLY A 681 16.69 15.86 -6.14
N GLY A 682 15.50 15.99 -6.74
CA GLY A 682 14.89 17.26 -7.14
C GLY A 682 14.72 17.40 -8.66
N PRO A 683 15.68 17.90 -9.44
CA PRO A 683 17.02 18.34 -9.03
C PRO A 683 17.02 19.51 -8.05
N GLY A 684 18.11 19.67 -7.32
CA GLY A 684 18.31 20.82 -6.44
C GLY A 684 17.68 20.73 -5.04
N CYS A 685 17.39 19.52 -4.55
CA CYS A 685 16.84 19.30 -3.20
C CYS A 685 17.89 18.77 -2.22
N SER A 686 17.73 19.12 -0.94
CA SER A 686 18.78 18.94 0.06
C SER A 686 18.92 17.50 0.57
N SER A 687 20.16 17.04 0.70
CA SER A 687 20.50 15.76 1.36
C SER A 687 20.28 15.76 2.88
N MET A 688 19.90 16.90 3.47
CA MET A 688 19.46 16.98 4.87
C MET A 688 18.04 16.43 5.07
N ILE A 689 17.26 16.25 4.00
CA ILE A 689 16.05 15.42 4.00
C ILE A 689 16.44 14.00 4.43
N GLY A 690 17.33 13.35 3.67
CA GLY A 690 17.90 12.04 4.02
C GLY A 690 18.45 11.94 5.45
N ALA A 691 19.17 12.98 5.89
CA ALA A 691 19.80 13.01 7.20
C ALA A 691 18.81 13.12 8.37
N MET A 692 17.72 13.89 8.24
CA MET A 692 16.85 14.27 9.35
C MET A 692 15.44 13.66 9.29
N THR A 693 15.02 13.15 8.13
CA THR A 693 13.67 12.59 7.93
C THR A 693 13.66 11.17 7.37
N GLU A 694 14.78 10.63 6.87
CA GLU A 694 14.82 9.29 6.24
C GLU A 694 15.76 8.26 6.91
N LEU A 695 17.09 8.45 6.89
CA LEU A 695 18.04 7.37 7.21
C LEU A 695 19.23 7.77 8.08
N GLY A 696 19.40 9.06 8.38
CA GLY A 696 20.40 9.53 9.34
C GLY A 696 20.13 9.09 10.79
N PRO A 697 21.05 9.43 11.71
CA PRO A 697 21.05 8.92 13.09
C PRO A 697 19.93 9.48 13.98
N PHE A 698 19.30 10.57 13.55
CA PHE A 698 18.26 11.26 14.29
C PHE A 698 17.02 11.50 13.42
N ARG A 699 15.91 11.76 14.10
CA ARG A 699 14.66 12.29 13.55
C ARG A 699 14.26 13.50 14.36
N ILE A 700 13.58 14.46 13.74
CA ILE A 700 13.03 15.63 14.41
C ILE A 700 11.64 15.27 14.98
N ASN A 701 11.39 15.58 16.26
CA ASN A 701 10.07 15.44 16.87
C ASN A 701 9.07 16.43 16.24
N SER A 702 7.76 16.16 16.36
CA SER A 702 6.71 17.05 15.82
C SER A 702 6.69 18.46 16.43
N ASP A 703 7.50 18.73 17.47
CA ASP A 703 7.74 20.08 18.02
C ASP A 703 8.64 20.97 17.13
N GLY A 704 9.34 20.39 16.14
CA GLY A 704 10.28 21.10 15.26
C GLY A 704 11.54 21.62 15.95
N LYS A 705 11.89 21.08 17.12
CA LYS A 705 12.94 21.61 18.02
C LYS A 705 13.80 20.54 18.68
N THR A 706 13.25 19.37 18.97
CA THR A 706 13.96 18.28 19.63
C THR A 706 14.17 17.09 18.70
N LEU A 707 15.20 16.28 19.00
CA LEU A 707 15.56 15.10 18.21
C LEU A 707 15.28 13.82 19.00
N PHE A 708 15.01 12.74 18.28
CA PHE A 708 15.02 11.37 18.79
C PHE A 708 15.95 10.49 17.96
N ARG A 709 16.51 9.43 18.57
CA ARG A 709 17.45 8.52 17.90
C ARG A 709 16.71 7.63 16.90
N ASN A 710 17.22 7.52 15.69
CA ASN A 710 16.73 6.58 14.69
C ASN A 710 17.38 5.21 14.92
N ASN A 711 16.62 4.26 15.48
CA ASN A 711 17.10 2.89 15.73
C ASN A 711 17.41 2.10 14.45
N TYR A 712 16.94 2.56 13.28
CA TYR A 712 17.20 1.95 11.97
C TYR A 712 18.11 2.83 11.08
N ALA A 713 18.87 3.76 11.68
CA ALA A 713 19.82 4.59 10.96
C ALA A 713 20.82 3.76 10.14
N TRP A 714 21.12 4.21 8.92
CA TRP A 714 22.09 3.53 8.05
C TRP A 714 23.52 3.63 8.61
N SER A 715 23.79 4.62 9.47
CA SER A 715 25.04 4.70 10.25
C SER A 715 25.25 3.51 11.19
N ASN A 716 24.23 2.68 11.47
CA ASN A 716 24.42 1.44 12.23
C ASN A 716 25.34 0.43 11.50
N VAL A 717 25.44 0.49 10.16
CA VAL A 717 26.22 -0.46 9.35
C VAL A 717 27.25 0.20 8.42
N ALA A 718 27.27 1.53 8.32
CA ALA A 718 28.21 2.30 7.51
C ALA A 718 28.64 3.61 8.21
N ASN A 719 29.64 4.29 7.66
CA ASN A 719 29.88 5.71 7.95
C ASN A 719 29.17 6.53 6.86
N MET A 720 28.23 7.39 7.24
CA MET A 720 27.29 8.04 6.33
C MET A 720 27.68 9.50 6.07
N LEU A 721 27.82 9.87 4.80
CA LEU A 721 28.17 11.20 4.32
C LEU A 721 27.01 11.77 3.50
N PHE A 722 26.30 12.75 4.01
CA PHE A 722 25.23 13.47 3.34
C PHE A 722 25.81 14.73 2.69
N LEU A 723 25.59 14.92 1.38
CA LEU A 723 26.17 16.03 0.61
C LEU A 723 25.06 16.86 -0.05
N GLU A 724 24.97 18.15 0.27
CA GLU A 724 24.06 19.07 -0.43
C GLU A 724 24.72 19.51 -1.75
N SER A 725 24.15 19.09 -2.88
CA SER A 725 24.70 19.34 -4.21
C SER A 725 23.57 19.54 -5.24
N PRO A 726 23.71 20.44 -6.24
CA PRO A 726 24.84 21.34 -6.49
C PRO A 726 24.89 22.55 -5.53
N ALA A 727 25.78 23.51 -5.82
CA ALA A 727 25.81 24.79 -5.12
C ALA A 727 24.48 25.55 -5.30
N GLY A 728 23.97 26.14 -4.21
CA GLY A 728 22.63 26.74 -4.13
C GLY A 728 21.59 25.84 -3.47
N VAL A 729 21.89 24.56 -3.24
CA VAL A 729 21.04 23.62 -2.50
C VAL A 729 21.29 23.75 -0.99
N GLY A 730 20.23 24.03 -0.22
CA GLY A 730 20.29 24.11 1.24
C GLY A 730 21.32 25.13 1.74
N PHE A 731 22.39 24.64 2.36
CA PHE A 731 23.51 25.45 2.85
C PHE A 731 24.66 25.62 1.85
N SER A 732 24.74 24.80 0.79
CA SER A 732 25.75 24.89 -0.28
C SER A 732 25.60 26.17 -1.10
N TYR A 733 26.70 26.83 -1.47
CA TYR A 733 26.65 28.15 -2.11
C TYR A 733 27.79 28.40 -3.11
N SER A 734 27.60 29.42 -3.95
CA SER A 734 28.63 30.10 -4.74
C SER A 734 28.57 31.62 -4.54
N ASN A 735 29.71 32.29 -4.61
CA ASN A 735 29.75 33.77 -4.64
C ASN A 735 29.50 34.31 -6.06
N THR A 736 29.34 33.43 -7.05
CA THR A 736 29.23 33.79 -8.47
C THR A 736 27.84 33.42 -8.99
N THR A 737 26.99 34.42 -9.24
CA THR A 737 25.57 34.23 -9.61
C THR A 737 25.38 33.33 -10.83
N SER A 738 26.27 33.41 -11.82
CA SER A 738 26.18 32.60 -13.03
C SER A 738 26.34 31.10 -12.77
N ASP A 739 26.90 30.66 -11.63
CA ASP A 739 26.95 29.23 -11.31
C ASP A 739 25.54 28.65 -11.16
N TYR A 740 24.58 29.42 -10.63
CA TYR A 740 23.19 29.01 -10.48
C TYR A 740 22.44 28.97 -11.81
N ASP A 741 22.74 29.90 -12.73
CA ASP A 741 22.21 29.91 -14.11
C ASP A 741 22.78 28.80 -15.00
N HIS A 742 23.91 28.20 -14.60
CA HIS A 742 24.61 27.15 -15.34
C HIS A 742 24.57 25.78 -14.68
N ALA A 743 23.75 25.58 -13.64
CA ALA A 743 23.57 24.28 -13.01
C ALA A 743 23.06 23.21 -14.00
N GLY A 744 23.51 21.97 -13.82
CA GLY A 744 23.21 20.84 -14.69
C GLY A 744 23.79 19.53 -14.18
N ASP A 745 23.49 18.43 -14.86
CA ASP A 745 23.95 17.09 -14.47
C ASP A 745 25.49 17.00 -14.42
N LYS A 746 26.18 17.51 -15.44
CA LYS A 746 27.63 17.42 -15.57
C LYS A 746 28.40 18.18 -14.50
N ASN A 747 28.09 19.46 -14.27
CA ASN A 747 28.84 20.23 -13.27
C ASN A 747 28.51 19.79 -11.84
N THR A 748 27.30 19.26 -11.58
CA THR A 748 26.94 18.62 -10.31
C THR A 748 27.85 17.41 -10.03
N ALA A 749 28.08 16.54 -11.03
CA ALA A 749 28.97 15.40 -10.91
C ALA A 749 30.46 15.79 -10.80
N ASP A 750 30.92 16.76 -11.59
CA ASP A 750 32.30 17.25 -11.55
C ASP A 750 32.63 17.92 -10.19
N ASP A 751 31.73 18.75 -9.66
CA ASP A 751 31.90 19.37 -8.33
C ASP A 751 31.81 18.35 -7.19
N ALA A 752 30.91 17.37 -7.26
CA ALA A 752 30.82 16.30 -6.26
C ALA A 752 32.07 15.41 -6.26
N TYR A 753 32.72 15.21 -7.42
CA TYR A 753 34.02 14.55 -7.49
C TYR A 753 35.13 15.38 -6.84
N ILE A 754 35.23 16.69 -7.14
CA ILE A 754 36.20 17.60 -6.50
C ILE A 754 35.99 17.65 -4.98
N PHE A 755 34.72 17.68 -4.54
CA PHE A 755 34.34 17.59 -3.14
C PHE A 755 34.91 16.32 -2.51
N LEU A 756 34.67 15.13 -3.10
CA LEU A 756 35.12 13.85 -2.54
C LEU A 756 36.65 13.77 -2.44
N VAL A 757 37.39 14.24 -3.45
CA VAL A 757 38.86 14.27 -3.38
C VAL A 757 39.33 15.15 -2.22
N ASN A 758 38.81 16.38 -2.10
CA ASN A 758 39.18 17.28 -1.00
C ASN A 758 38.72 16.77 0.37
N TRP A 759 37.54 16.14 0.45
CA TRP A 759 37.02 15.55 1.68
C TRP A 759 37.87 14.36 2.14
N LEU A 760 38.37 13.53 1.22
CA LEU A 760 39.29 12.43 1.52
C LEU A 760 40.70 12.91 1.88
N GLU A 761 41.15 14.08 1.42
CA GLU A 761 42.34 14.75 1.97
C GLU A 761 42.09 15.29 3.40
N ARG A 762 40.87 15.73 3.71
CA ARG A 762 40.46 16.20 5.05
C ARG A 762 40.31 15.06 6.06
N PHE A 763 39.76 13.92 5.63
CA PHE A 763 39.55 12.71 6.42
C PHE A 763 40.37 11.51 5.86
N PRO A 764 41.71 11.55 5.97
CA PRO A 764 42.59 10.59 5.30
C PRO A 764 42.39 9.13 5.73
N GLN A 765 41.78 8.88 6.90
CA GLN A 765 41.43 7.54 7.39
C GLN A 765 40.36 6.81 6.54
N TYR A 766 39.72 7.50 5.59
CA TYR A 766 38.76 6.90 4.66
C TYR A 766 39.30 6.69 3.23
N LYS A 767 40.51 7.14 2.88
CA LYS A 767 41.06 7.03 1.51
C LYS A 767 41.09 5.60 0.95
N THR A 768 41.38 4.61 1.80
CA THR A 768 41.44 3.20 1.41
C THR A 768 40.12 2.45 1.65
N ARG A 769 39.08 3.14 2.10
CA ARG A 769 37.81 2.51 2.48
C ARG A 769 37.05 2.01 1.26
N ASP A 770 36.29 0.95 1.43
CA ASP A 770 35.23 0.59 0.48
C ASP A 770 34.19 1.72 0.44
N PHE A 771 34.04 2.33 -0.74
CA PHE A 771 33.17 3.47 -0.98
C PHE A 771 31.94 3.06 -1.77
N TYR A 772 30.77 3.54 -1.35
CA TYR A 772 29.52 3.36 -2.06
C TYR A 772 28.83 4.71 -2.24
N ILE A 773 28.09 4.84 -3.34
CA ILE A 773 27.26 6.03 -3.59
C ILE A 773 25.80 5.60 -3.59
N THR A 774 25.01 6.25 -2.77
CA THR A 774 23.57 6.03 -2.64
C THR A 774 22.81 7.33 -2.80
N GLY A 775 21.53 7.23 -3.11
CA GLY A 775 20.67 8.38 -3.26
C GLY A 775 19.29 8.02 -3.77
N GLU A 776 18.46 9.03 -3.97
CA GLU A 776 17.07 8.84 -4.39
C GLU A 776 16.57 9.83 -5.45
N SER A 777 15.41 9.53 -6.06
CA SER A 777 14.70 10.48 -6.91
C SER A 777 15.54 10.92 -8.14
N TYR A 778 15.67 12.21 -8.44
CA TYR A 778 16.58 12.67 -9.49
C TYR A 778 18.07 12.32 -9.27
N ALA A 779 18.48 11.85 -8.07
CA ALA A 779 19.81 11.26 -7.89
C ALA A 779 20.01 9.95 -8.67
N GLY A 780 18.96 9.41 -9.32
CA GLY A 780 19.07 8.45 -10.41
C GLY A 780 19.96 8.92 -11.58
N HIS A 781 20.10 10.24 -11.78
CA HIS A 781 21.10 10.84 -12.65
C HIS A 781 22.43 11.03 -11.90
N TYR A 782 22.39 11.74 -10.76
CA TYR A 782 23.59 12.13 -10.00
C TYR A 782 24.49 10.95 -9.63
N VAL A 783 23.92 9.85 -9.14
CA VAL A 783 24.68 8.71 -8.59
C VAL A 783 25.42 7.93 -9.70
N PRO A 784 24.79 7.50 -10.81
CA PRO A 784 25.51 6.91 -11.95
C PRO A 784 26.52 7.86 -12.60
N GLN A 785 26.18 9.14 -12.77
CA GLN A 785 27.07 10.15 -13.38
C GLN A 785 28.31 10.39 -12.52
N LEU A 786 28.16 10.55 -11.20
CA LEU A 786 29.29 10.68 -10.28
C LEU A 786 30.16 9.41 -10.24
N ALA A 787 29.55 8.22 -10.23
CA ALA A 787 30.28 6.95 -10.32
C ALA A 787 31.11 6.85 -11.61
N TYR A 788 30.55 7.27 -12.74
CA TYR A 788 31.24 7.34 -14.03
C TYR A 788 32.41 8.33 -14.00
N THR A 789 32.18 9.55 -13.49
CA THR A 789 33.23 10.57 -13.32
C THR A 789 34.36 10.08 -12.41
N ILE A 790 34.07 9.35 -11.33
CA ILE A 790 35.07 8.72 -10.47
C ILE A 790 35.90 7.67 -11.23
N LEU A 791 35.25 6.76 -11.95
CA LEU A 791 35.96 5.72 -12.70
C LEU A 791 36.85 6.27 -13.81
N LEU A 792 36.45 7.37 -14.46
CA LEU A 792 37.31 8.08 -15.41
C LEU A 792 38.50 8.76 -14.72
N ASN A 793 38.27 9.53 -13.65
CA ASN A 793 39.35 10.29 -13.01
C ASN A 793 40.34 9.40 -12.24
N ASN A 794 39.89 8.25 -11.72
CA ASN A 794 40.75 7.19 -11.19
C ASN A 794 41.75 6.64 -12.24
N LYS A 795 41.43 6.75 -13.54
CA LYS A 795 42.32 6.35 -14.66
C LYS A 795 43.17 7.52 -15.19
N ARG A 796 42.69 8.76 -15.06
CA ARG A 796 43.28 9.97 -15.67
C ARG A 796 44.15 10.83 -14.73
N THR A 797 44.10 10.61 -13.41
CA THR A 797 44.78 11.48 -12.44
C THR A 797 45.67 10.69 -11.46
N ASN A 798 46.71 11.34 -10.95
CA ASN A 798 47.57 10.82 -9.86
C ASN A 798 47.07 11.27 -8.47
N GLN A 799 45.80 11.68 -8.36
CA GLN A 799 45.20 12.14 -7.11
C GLN A 799 44.66 10.96 -6.28
N THR A 800 44.01 11.25 -5.15
CA THR A 800 43.41 10.23 -4.28
C THR A 800 42.40 9.39 -5.06
N THR A 801 42.76 8.13 -5.30
CA THR A 801 41.92 7.13 -5.98
C THR A 801 40.76 6.74 -5.08
N ILE A 802 39.53 6.82 -5.59
CA ILE A 802 38.32 6.50 -4.82
C ILE A 802 37.94 5.03 -5.09
N ASN A 803 38.00 4.20 -4.04
CA ASN A 803 37.73 2.75 -4.09
C ASN A 803 36.22 2.43 -4.10
N ILE A 804 35.55 2.82 -5.19
CA ILE A 804 34.12 2.57 -5.40
C ILE A 804 33.82 1.06 -5.59
N LYS A 805 32.83 0.55 -4.84
CA LYS A 805 32.39 -0.85 -4.84
C LYS A 805 31.02 -1.09 -5.47
N GLY A 806 30.18 -0.06 -5.49
CA GLY A 806 28.86 -0.13 -6.07
C GLY A 806 28.02 1.08 -5.75
N ILE A 807 26.84 1.12 -6.37
CA ILE A 807 25.87 2.19 -6.21
C ILE A 807 24.48 1.63 -5.94
N ALA A 808 23.68 2.33 -5.13
CA ALA A 808 22.27 1.98 -4.90
C ALA A 808 21.36 3.20 -5.02
N ILE A 809 20.33 3.12 -5.86
CA ILE A 809 19.43 4.25 -6.16
C ILE A 809 17.98 3.90 -5.85
N GLY A 810 17.36 4.67 -4.95
CA GLY A 810 15.98 4.53 -4.50
C GLY A 810 15.03 5.40 -5.32
N ASN A 811 13.92 4.86 -5.81
CA ASN A 811 12.84 5.64 -6.45
C ASN A 811 13.34 6.62 -7.53
N ALA A 812 14.41 6.20 -8.21
CA ALA A 812 15.21 6.99 -9.13
C ALA A 812 14.52 7.34 -10.45
N TRP A 813 14.63 8.60 -10.89
CA TRP A 813 14.38 8.94 -12.30
C TRP A 813 15.59 8.50 -13.13
N ILE A 814 15.38 7.75 -14.22
CA ILE A 814 16.45 7.05 -14.97
C ILE A 814 16.37 7.30 -16.49
N ASP A 815 15.14 7.35 -17.01
CA ASP A 815 14.84 7.46 -18.44
C ASP A 815 13.45 8.08 -18.58
N ASP A 816 13.36 9.25 -19.20
CA ASP A 816 12.15 10.08 -19.27
C ASP A 816 11.00 9.34 -19.98
N VAL A 817 11.32 8.64 -21.06
CA VAL A 817 10.37 7.92 -21.92
C VAL A 817 9.69 6.80 -21.14
N THR A 818 10.48 5.91 -20.55
CA THR A 818 9.97 4.75 -19.83
C THR A 818 9.38 5.15 -18.48
N SER A 819 9.93 6.18 -17.83
CA SER A 819 9.45 6.63 -16.52
C SER A 819 8.10 7.32 -16.60
N LEU A 820 7.88 8.19 -17.59
CA LEU A 820 6.56 8.79 -17.84
C LEU A 820 5.51 7.75 -18.21
N LYS A 821 5.84 6.79 -19.09
CA LYS A 821 4.91 5.72 -19.47
C LYS A 821 4.47 4.92 -18.24
N GLY A 822 5.44 4.47 -17.43
CA GLY A 822 5.16 3.70 -16.22
C GLY A 822 4.33 4.47 -15.19
N MET A 823 4.55 5.79 -15.06
CA MET A 823 3.80 6.66 -14.15
C MET A 823 2.29 6.68 -14.50
N PHE A 824 1.93 6.85 -15.78
CA PHE A 824 0.53 6.90 -16.19
C PHE A 824 -0.17 5.53 -16.16
N ASP A 825 0.52 4.43 -16.50
CA ASP A 825 -0.01 3.06 -16.30
C ASP A 825 -0.30 2.79 -14.81
N TYR A 826 0.56 3.31 -13.93
CA TYR A 826 0.39 3.20 -12.48
C TYR A 826 -0.82 4.00 -11.99
N TRP A 827 -0.94 5.27 -12.39
CA TRP A 827 -2.07 6.12 -11.99
C TRP A 827 -3.41 5.58 -12.49
N TRP A 828 -3.46 5.03 -13.70
CA TRP A 828 -4.66 4.37 -14.22
C TRP A 828 -5.04 3.12 -13.41
N THR A 829 -4.08 2.21 -13.12
CA THR A 829 -4.37 1.01 -12.29
C THR A 829 -4.69 1.32 -10.82
N HIS A 830 -4.28 2.48 -10.32
CA HIS A 830 -4.68 3.01 -9.00
C HIS A 830 -6.01 3.80 -9.04
N ALA A 831 -6.67 3.83 -10.21
CA ALA A 831 -7.88 4.60 -10.50
C ALA A 831 -7.77 6.09 -10.16
N ILE A 832 -6.58 6.67 -10.34
CA ILE A 832 -6.35 8.12 -10.27
C ILE A 832 -6.81 8.75 -11.59
N ASN A 833 -6.44 8.14 -12.72
CA ASN A 833 -6.88 8.59 -14.05
C ASN A 833 -8.07 7.81 -14.61
N SER A 834 -8.81 8.49 -15.48
CA SER A 834 -9.86 7.89 -16.32
C SER A 834 -9.30 7.01 -17.43
N ASP A 835 -10.14 6.13 -17.96
CA ASP A 835 -9.80 5.31 -19.13
C ASP A 835 -9.55 6.24 -20.34
N GLU A 836 -10.37 7.28 -20.53
CA GLU A 836 -10.21 8.25 -21.62
C GLU A 836 -8.91 9.06 -21.52
N THR A 837 -8.50 9.45 -20.31
CA THR A 837 -7.24 10.20 -20.11
C THR A 837 -6.04 9.30 -20.36
N HIS A 838 -6.06 8.06 -19.86
CA HIS A 838 -5.00 7.08 -20.12
C HIS A 838 -4.90 6.76 -21.62
N ASP A 839 -6.00 6.38 -22.27
CA ASP A 839 -6.03 6.11 -23.71
C ASP A 839 -5.59 7.33 -24.54
N ALA A 840 -6.02 8.54 -24.17
CA ALA A 840 -5.61 9.76 -24.88
C ALA A 840 -4.11 10.02 -24.74
N ILE A 841 -3.53 9.85 -23.55
CA ILE A 841 -2.07 9.94 -23.35
C ILE A 841 -1.36 8.91 -24.23
N PHE A 842 -1.74 7.64 -24.18
CA PHE A 842 -1.02 6.58 -24.92
C PHE A 842 -1.22 6.65 -26.44
N LYS A 843 -2.27 7.33 -26.90
CA LYS A 843 -2.58 7.56 -28.31
C LYS A 843 -1.95 8.83 -28.90
N TYR A 844 -1.88 9.93 -28.14
CA TYR A 844 -1.49 11.24 -28.65
C TYR A 844 -0.13 11.74 -28.14
N CYS A 845 0.40 11.16 -27.05
CA CYS A 845 1.76 11.46 -26.58
C CYS A 845 2.78 10.57 -27.27
N ASN A 846 3.63 11.18 -28.10
CA ASN A 846 4.87 10.55 -28.51
C ASN A 846 5.88 10.71 -27.37
N PHE A 847 6.12 9.65 -26.61
CA PHE A 847 7.11 9.68 -25.52
C PHE A 847 8.57 9.74 -26.01
N VAL A 848 8.84 9.45 -27.29
CA VAL A 848 10.20 9.32 -27.85
C VAL A 848 10.68 10.61 -28.54
N ASN A 849 9.77 11.37 -29.17
CA ASN A 849 10.10 12.61 -29.86
C ASN A 849 9.46 13.81 -29.17
N ASP A 850 10.20 14.92 -29.08
CA ASP A 850 9.81 16.22 -28.51
C ASP A 850 8.58 16.89 -29.15
N SER A 851 8.01 16.30 -30.20
CA SER A 851 6.78 16.77 -30.85
C SER A 851 5.55 16.39 -30.01
N SER A 852 5.40 16.99 -28.83
CA SER A 852 4.13 16.96 -28.10
C SER A 852 3.05 17.62 -28.96
N THR A 853 1.92 16.94 -29.14
CA THR A 853 0.74 17.60 -29.71
C THR A 853 0.05 18.37 -28.60
N GLY A 854 -0.67 19.46 -28.92
CA GLY A 854 -1.46 20.17 -27.90
C GLY A 854 -2.44 19.24 -27.16
N ILE A 855 -2.94 18.20 -27.85
CA ILE A 855 -3.78 17.15 -27.27
C ILE A 855 -3.02 16.31 -26.22
N CYS A 856 -1.73 16.01 -26.43
CA CYS A 856 -0.91 15.33 -25.42
C CYS A 856 -0.74 16.20 -24.17
N ASP A 857 -0.44 17.49 -24.34
CA ASP A 857 -0.28 18.41 -23.20
C ASP A 857 -1.60 18.61 -22.45
N GLU A 858 -2.73 18.73 -23.15
CA GLU A 858 -4.07 18.74 -22.58
C GLU A 858 -4.40 17.44 -21.83
N SER A 859 -4.06 16.28 -22.39
CA SER A 859 -4.32 14.96 -21.77
C SER A 859 -3.46 14.74 -20.54
N MET A 860 -2.18 15.14 -20.58
CA MET A 860 -1.31 15.14 -19.40
C MET A 860 -1.82 16.11 -18.33
N SER A 861 -2.23 17.33 -18.70
CA SER A 861 -2.82 18.28 -17.73
C SER A 861 -4.06 17.67 -17.07
N LYS A 862 -4.98 17.09 -17.87
CA LYS A 862 -6.16 16.39 -17.37
C LYS A 862 -5.80 15.26 -16.39
N ALA A 863 -4.70 14.53 -16.62
CA ALA A 863 -4.24 13.50 -15.68
C ALA A 863 -3.80 14.07 -14.32
N PHE A 864 -3.18 15.25 -14.29
CA PHE A 864 -2.82 15.95 -13.05
C PHE A 864 -4.05 16.61 -12.38
N ASP A 865 -5.02 17.10 -13.15
CA ASP A 865 -6.28 17.63 -12.62
C ASP A 865 -7.14 16.51 -12.01
N GLU A 866 -7.24 15.36 -12.69
CA GLU A 866 -7.89 14.15 -12.18
C GLU A 866 -7.25 13.67 -10.89
N LYS A 867 -5.91 13.75 -10.75
CA LYS A 867 -5.19 13.35 -9.52
C LYS A 867 -5.78 13.98 -8.26
N GLY A 868 -6.10 15.27 -8.32
CA GLY A 868 -6.60 16.03 -7.17
C GLY A 868 -5.62 16.13 -6.00
N ASN A 869 -6.17 16.44 -4.83
CA ASN A 869 -5.41 16.74 -3.60
C ASN A 869 -4.97 15.46 -2.85
N ILE A 870 -3.89 14.86 -3.35
CA ILE A 870 -3.15 13.73 -2.75
C ILE A 870 -1.64 13.99 -2.84
N ASP A 871 -0.90 13.47 -1.86
CA ASP A 871 0.57 13.35 -1.87
C ASP A 871 1.00 12.46 -3.05
N ILE A 872 1.87 12.97 -3.92
CA ILE A 872 2.36 12.22 -5.09
C ILE A 872 3.47 11.21 -4.73
N TYR A 873 4.13 11.39 -3.59
CA TYR A 873 5.14 10.50 -3.04
C TYR A 873 4.57 9.34 -2.22
N ASN A 874 3.35 9.51 -1.73
CA ASN A 874 2.58 8.43 -1.15
C ASN A 874 1.06 8.59 -1.41
N LEU A 875 0.55 7.94 -2.46
CA LEU A 875 -0.86 7.96 -2.91
C LEU A 875 -1.91 7.64 -1.81
N TYR A 876 -1.53 6.94 -0.73
CA TYR A 876 -2.42 6.59 0.39
C TYR A 876 -2.08 7.30 1.70
N ALA A 877 -0.99 8.08 1.77
CA ALA A 877 -0.67 8.89 2.94
C ALA A 877 -1.72 10.00 3.16
N PRO A 878 -1.91 10.46 4.41
CA PRO A 878 -2.59 11.73 4.66
C PRO A 878 -1.75 12.90 4.15
N ILE A 879 -2.40 14.03 3.85
CA ILE A 879 -1.72 15.27 3.46
C ILE A 879 -1.74 16.29 4.60
N CYS A 880 -0.68 17.10 4.71
CA CYS A 880 -0.68 18.23 5.63
C CYS A 880 -1.53 19.38 5.04
N LEU A 881 -2.76 19.54 5.52
CA LEU A 881 -3.67 20.62 5.09
C LEU A 881 -3.36 21.94 5.79
N ASN A 882 -2.77 21.92 6.98
CA ASN A 882 -2.20 23.10 7.66
C ASN A 882 -1.09 22.71 8.66
N PRO A 883 -0.16 23.64 8.99
CA PRO A 883 0.91 23.36 9.96
C PRO A 883 0.45 23.09 11.40
N ASP A 884 -0.80 23.39 11.76
CA ASP A 884 -1.35 23.15 13.09
C ASP A 884 -1.87 21.71 13.26
N GLN A 885 -1.96 20.94 12.18
CA GLN A 885 -2.22 19.48 12.19
C GLN A 885 -1.01 18.62 12.58
N ARG A 886 0.17 19.23 12.82
CA ARG A 886 1.32 18.53 13.40
C ARG A 886 0.90 17.80 14.68
N ASN A 887 1.35 16.56 14.83
CA ASN A 887 0.88 15.70 15.91
C ASN A 887 1.39 16.20 17.27
N ALA A 888 0.54 16.94 18.00
CA ALA A 888 0.93 17.77 19.15
C ALA A 888 1.39 16.99 20.40
N SER A 889 1.53 15.66 20.34
CA SER A 889 2.00 14.82 21.45
C SER A 889 3.47 15.03 21.83
N GLY A 890 4.25 15.74 21.00
CA GLY A 890 5.63 16.14 21.29
C GLY A 890 6.68 15.03 21.17
N THR A 891 6.29 13.76 21.30
CA THR A 891 7.14 12.60 21.03
C THR A 891 6.94 12.13 19.59
N GLY A 892 7.97 12.25 18.76
CA GLY A 892 8.00 11.63 17.43
C GLY A 892 8.06 10.10 17.51
N SER A 893 7.66 9.45 16.43
CA SER A 893 7.72 8.00 16.26
C SER A 893 8.50 7.67 14.99
N ILE A 894 9.24 6.56 15.03
CA ILE A 894 9.87 5.98 13.84
C ILE A 894 8.81 5.30 12.96
N ASP A 895 7.77 4.74 13.60
CA ASP A 895 6.79 3.86 12.96
C ASP A 895 5.53 4.61 12.48
N VAL A 896 5.46 5.93 12.68
CA VAL A 896 4.34 6.79 12.23
C VAL A 896 4.88 7.95 11.41
N PHE A 897 4.57 7.96 10.12
CA PHE A 897 4.88 9.07 9.22
C PHE A 897 4.08 10.34 9.59
N ASP A 898 4.77 11.47 9.77
CA ASP A 898 4.15 12.78 9.99
C ASP A 898 3.99 13.49 8.63
N PRO A 899 2.76 13.72 8.13
CA PRO A 899 2.54 14.35 6.83
C PRO A 899 3.01 15.80 6.78
N CYS A 900 3.22 16.45 7.93
CA CYS A 900 3.71 17.81 8.05
C CYS A 900 5.24 17.91 8.20
N TRP A 901 5.98 16.83 7.88
CA TRP A 901 7.45 16.73 8.04
C TRP A 901 8.23 17.91 7.45
N GLN A 902 7.79 18.51 6.33
CA GLN A 902 8.49 19.65 5.72
C GLN A 902 8.49 20.88 6.61
N TYR A 903 7.37 21.21 7.25
CA TYR A 903 7.28 22.33 8.20
C TYR A 903 8.14 22.07 9.45
N ILE A 904 8.25 20.82 9.88
CA ILE A 904 9.08 20.38 11.00
C ILE A 904 10.57 20.55 10.64
N LEU A 905 10.98 20.09 9.46
CA LEU A 905 12.34 20.19 8.93
C LEU A 905 12.77 21.64 8.71
N LEU A 906 11.93 22.44 8.05
CA LEU A 906 12.14 23.88 7.83
C LEU A 906 12.29 24.64 9.15
N SER A 907 11.45 24.33 10.15
CA SER A 907 11.53 24.93 11.49
C SER A 907 12.86 24.62 12.18
N TYR A 908 13.34 23.37 12.08
CA TYR A 908 14.56 22.94 12.76
C TYR A 908 15.83 23.49 12.09
N LEU A 909 15.96 23.38 10.76
CA LEU A 909 17.17 23.80 10.03
C LEU A 909 17.31 25.32 9.84
N ASN A 910 16.24 26.09 10.08
CA ASN A 910 16.30 27.55 10.16
C ASN A 910 16.50 28.08 11.60
N ASP A 911 16.58 27.22 12.61
CA ASP A 911 16.95 27.68 13.95
C ASP A 911 18.43 28.09 14.00
N SER A 912 18.69 29.30 14.51
CA SER A 912 20.04 29.86 14.54
C SER A 912 21.03 29.06 15.39
N ALA A 913 20.59 28.39 16.47
CA ALA A 913 21.46 27.52 17.26
C ALA A 913 21.75 26.22 16.51
N VAL A 914 20.80 25.72 15.70
CA VAL A 914 21.00 24.55 14.84
C VAL A 914 22.01 24.86 13.72
N GLN A 915 21.86 25.98 13.01
CA GLN A 915 22.85 26.40 12.00
C GLN A 915 24.25 26.62 12.59
N ASN A 916 24.34 27.27 13.76
CA ASN A 916 25.61 27.43 14.47
C ASN A 916 26.25 26.08 14.84
N ALA A 917 25.46 25.10 15.30
CA ALA A 917 25.94 23.76 15.62
C ALA A 917 26.38 22.95 14.38
N PHE A 918 25.79 23.21 13.21
CA PHE A 918 26.24 22.65 11.93
C PHE A 918 27.41 23.41 11.28
N HIS A 919 27.96 24.46 11.93
CA HIS A 919 29.00 25.34 11.37
C HIS A 919 28.59 26.02 10.05
N VAL A 920 27.29 26.22 9.88
CA VAL A 920 26.67 26.84 8.70
C VAL A 920 26.79 28.36 8.75
N LYS A 921 26.89 29.00 7.58
CA LYS A 921 26.75 30.46 7.47
C LYS A 921 25.28 30.84 7.62
N PRO A 922 24.90 31.80 8.49
CA PRO A 922 23.51 32.20 8.69
C PRO A 922 22.78 32.46 7.37
N THR A 923 21.75 31.67 7.09
CA THR A 923 21.00 31.69 5.82
C THR A 923 19.56 31.22 6.02
N SER A 924 18.71 31.47 5.03
CA SER A 924 17.41 30.79 4.92
C SER A 924 17.62 29.45 4.24
N TRP A 925 17.46 28.35 4.96
CA TRP A 925 17.50 27.00 4.41
C TRP A 925 16.11 26.61 3.90
N ASP A 926 16.08 25.90 2.77
CA ASP A 926 14.85 25.36 2.18
C ASP A 926 15.08 23.92 1.68
N VAL A 927 14.00 23.16 1.56
CA VAL A 927 13.96 21.75 1.14
C VAL A 927 14.53 21.59 -0.26
N CYS A 928 14.20 22.52 -1.16
CA CYS A 928 14.70 22.58 -2.53
C CYS A 928 15.06 24.01 -2.93
N SER A 929 16.07 24.16 -3.78
CA SER A 929 16.59 25.46 -4.17
C SER A 929 15.69 26.20 -5.17
N ASP A 930 15.33 27.44 -4.84
CA ASP A 930 14.69 28.38 -5.76
C ASP A 930 15.66 29.27 -6.54
N VAL A 931 16.95 29.33 -6.14
CA VAL A 931 17.96 30.06 -6.94
C VAL A 931 18.37 29.29 -8.19
N LEU A 932 18.17 27.96 -8.21
CA LEU A 932 18.36 27.11 -9.38
C LEU A 932 17.16 27.23 -10.33
N THR A 933 17.11 28.32 -11.09
CA THR A 933 16.00 28.64 -12.01
C THR A 933 16.10 27.96 -13.37
N ARG A 934 17.27 27.40 -13.71
CA ARG A 934 17.54 26.70 -14.97
C ARG A 934 18.38 25.47 -14.72
N TRP A 935 18.16 24.46 -15.56
CA TRP A 935 18.94 23.23 -15.61
C TRP A 935 19.39 23.01 -17.05
N ASN A 936 20.70 23.18 -17.30
CA ASN A 936 21.23 23.34 -18.65
C ASN A 936 21.39 21.99 -19.36
N ASP A 937 22.20 21.08 -18.81
CA ASP A 937 22.29 19.70 -19.27
C ASP A 937 21.50 18.75 -18.35
N SER A 938 20.57 18.03 -18.97
CA SER A 938 19.77 16.95 -18.37
C SER A 938 19.46 15.97 -19.50
N PRO A 939 20.33 14.96 -19.76
CA PRO A 939 20.02 13.89 -20.70
C PRO A 939 18.65 13.26 -20.40
N ASP A 940 17.99 12.71 -21.42
CA ASP A 940 16.68 12.05 -21.26
C ASP A 940 16.80 10.61 -20.79
N THR A 941 18.03 10.08 -20.72
CA THR A 941 18.33 8.70 -20.33
C THR A 941 19.76 8.57 -19.80
N ILE A 942 19.94 7.85 -18.69
CA ILE A 942 21.28 7.46 -18.18
C ILE A 942 21.57 5.96 -18.36
N LEU A 943 20.76 5.26 -19.16
CA LEU A 943 20.89 3.82 -19.42
C LEU A 943 22.24 3.43 -20.05
N HIS A 944 22.86 4.32 -20.84
CA HIS A 944 24.20 4.10 -21.40
C HIS A 944 25.29 4.13 -20.31
N ILE A 945 25.16 5.04 -19.33
CA ILE A 945 26.06 5.14 -18.17
C ILE A 945 25.94 3.87 -17.30
N ILE A 946 24.71 3.40 -17.06
CA ILE A 946 24.47 2.13 -16.36
C ILE A 946 25.20 0.96 -17.05
N LYS A 947 25.12 0.85 -18.38
CA LYS A 947 25.84 -0.18 -19.15
C LYS A 947 27.37 -0.07 -18.97
N TYR A 948 27.93 1.14 -18.98
CA TYR A 948 29.36 1.36 -18.70
C TYR A 948 29.77 0.92 -17.29
N LEU A 949 28.98 1.27 -16.27
CA LEU A 949 29.26 0.92 -14.87
C LEU A 949 29.26 -0.60 -14.65
N ILE A 950 28.27 -1.30 -15.21
CA ILE A 950 28.19 -2.77 -15.20
C ILE A 950 29.40 -3.38 -15.92
N ALA A 951 29.77 -2.86 -17.10
CA ALA A 951 30.93 -3.33 -17.85
C ALA A 951 32.27 -3.12 -17.12
N ASN A 952 32.37 -2.07 -16.28
CA ASN A 952 33.53 -1.80 -15.41
C ASN A 952 33.39 -2.45 -14.01
N GLY A 953 32.52 -3.46 -13.86
CA GLY A 953 32.44 -4.32 -12.68
C GLY A 953 31.79 -3.69 -11.44
N GLN A 954 31.10 -2.55 -11.58
CA GLN A 954 30.37 -1.94 -10.47
C GLN A 954 29.05 -2.65 -10.23
N ARG A 955 28.77 -2.96 -8.96
CA ARG A 955 27.45 -3.46 -8.53
C ARG A 955 26.45 -2.31 -8.50
N LEU A 956 25.37 -2.41 -9.28
CA LEU A 956 24.25 -1.46 -9.25
C LEU A 956 23.02 -2.11 -8.62
N TRP A 957 22.44 -1.47 -7.59
CA TRP A 957 21.14 -1.85 -7.04
C TRP A 957 20.14 -0.73 -7.33
N VAL A 958 19.17 -0.99 -8.20
CA VAL A 958 18.00 -0.12 -8.37
C VAL A 958 16.95 -0.61 -7.40
N PHE A 959 16.75 0.12 -6.31
CA PHE A 959 15.73 -0.20 -5.33
C PHE A 959 14.50 0.70 -5.47
N ARG A 960 13.35 0.13 -5.15
CA ARG A 960 12.01 0.73 -5.29
C ARG A 960 11.12 0.32 -4.14
N GLN A 961 9.90 0.80 -4.20
CA GLN A 961 8.74 0.18 -3.57
C GLN A 961 8.13 -0.86 -4.51
N ALA A 962 7.71 -2.04 -4.01
CA ALA A 962 6.81 -2.94 -4.74
C ALA A 962 6.27 -4.10 -3.87
N LEU A 963 5.20 -4.78 -4.31
CA LEU A 963 4.25 -5.54 -3.47
C LEU A 963 4.18 -7.05 -3.69
N LEU A 964 3.28 -7.75 -2.96
CA LEU A 964 3.10 -9.22 -2.95
C LEU A 964 1.89 -9.84 -2.25
N ILE A 965 1.66 -11.20 -2.34
CA ILE A 965 0.86 -12.25 -1.57
C ILE A 965 1.16 -13.80 -1.87
N ASN A 966 1.36 -14.78 -0.94
CA ASN A 966 1.97 -16.16 -1.18
C ASN A 966 1.11 -17.44 -1.36
N THR A 967 1.84 -18.56 -1.54
CA THR A 967 1.64 -19.82 -0.78
C THR A 967 2.85 -20.31 0.09
N ARG A 968 2.58 -21.02 1.21
CA ARG A 968 3.41 -21.11 2.46
C ARG A 968 4.53 -22.18 2.58
N ILE A 969 5.40 -22.04 3.62
CA ILE A 969 6.08 -23.14 4.37
C ILE A 969 5.99 -22.89 5.91
N THR A 970 5.93 -23.94 6.75
CA THR A 970 5.63 -23.83 8.20
C THR A 970 6.50 -24.68 9.16
N PHE A 971 6.61 -24.19 10.41
CA PHE A 971 6.70 -24.90 11.71
C PHE A 971 8.03 -25.13 12.50
N GLN A 972 7.95 -24.69 13.77
CA GLN A 972 8.48 -25.32 15.02
C GLN A 972 9.96 -25.23 15.44
N LYS A 973 10.36 -24.11 16.07
CA LYS A 973 10.91 -24.09 17.46
C LYS A 973 11.09 -22.67 18.01
N CYS A 974 10.51 -22.38 19.18
CA CYS A 974 11.02 -21.42 20.18
C CYS A 974 10.19 -21.47 21.46
N GLU A 975 10.29 -22.57 22.21
CA GLU A 975 10.05 -22.53 23.65
C GLU A 975 11.40 -22.40 24.37
N LYS A 976 11.41 -21.53 25.39
CA LYS A 976 12.51 -21.16 26.30
C LYS A 976 13.49 -20.09 25.80
N GLU A 977 13.61 -19.07 26.66
CA GLU A 977 14.68 -18.06 26.74
C GLU A 977 14.68 -16.90 25.73
N ALA A 978 13.75 -15.94 25.93
CA ALA A 978 14.08 -14.51 25.93
C ALA A 978 13.01 -13.68 26.66
N SER A 979 13.38 -13.05 27.78
CA SER A 979 12.60 -11.98 28.41
C SER A 979 12.87 -10.63 27.71
N GLN A 980 11.90 -9.70 27.79
CA GLN A 980 11.92 -8.32 27.26
C GLN A 980 11.43 -8.14 25.80
N THR A 981 10.11 -8.04 25.69
CA THR A 981 9.37 -6.94 25.06
C THR A 981 10.12 -6.06 24.05
N SER A 982 10.07 -6.39 22.74
CA SER A 982 10.12 -5.41 21.63
C SER A 982 9.86 -6.06 20.25
N CYS A 983 8.75 -6.81 20.08
CA CYS A 983 8.31 -7.29 18.76
C CYS A 983 6.81 -7.03 18.54
N CYS A 984 6.50 -6.35 17.44
CA CYS A 984 5.23 -6.39 16.70
C CYS A 984 3.95 -5.86 17.40
N TYR A 985 3.89 -4.58 17.82
CA TYR A 985 2.60 -3.91 18.11
C TYR A 985 2.61 -2.40 17.84
N LEU A 986 1.45 -1.87 17.36
CA LEU A 986 1.08 -0.45 17.14
C LEU A 986 1.86 0.31 16.03
N HIS A 987 1.29 1.25 15.26
CA HIS A 987 -0.12 1.63 14.95
C HIS A 987 -0.14 2.67 13.78
N ARG A 988 -1.26 2.75 13.04
CA ARG A 988 -1.64 3.74 12.00
C ARG A 988 -0.96 3.70 10.61
N THR A 989 -1.81 4.00 9.62
CA THR A 989 -1.53 4.36 8.22
C THR A 989 -1.16 3.20 7.29
N ILE A 990 -1.88 3.12 6.16
CA ILE A 990 -1.57 2.25 5.04
C ILE A 990 -0.26 2.70 4.42
N CYS A 991 0.67 1.75 4.33
CA CYS A 991 2.01 1.97 3.83
C CYS A 991 2.32 0.81 2.88
N GLY A 992 2.65 1.12 1.62
CA GLY A 992 3.06 0.17 0.57
C GLY A 992 2.62 0.63 -0.82
N ASP A 993 3.38 0.26 -1.85
CA ASP A 993 3.32 0.75 -3.26
C ASP A 993 2.50 2.02 -3.48
N THR A 994 3.12 3.16 -3.20
CA THR A 994 2.47 4.46 -3.12
C THR A 994 3.27 5.58 -3.75
N ASP A 995 4.49 5.36 -4.22
CA ASP A 995 5.21 6.37 -4.98
C ASP A 995 4.56 6.57 -6.36
N GLY A 996 3.59 7.49 -6.41
CA GLY A 996 2.99 7.97 -7.65
C GLY A 996 3.94 8.81 -8.48
N ARG A 997 5.12 9.21 -7.98
CA ARG A 997 6.07 10.04 -8.72
C ARG A 997 7.01 9.21 -9.59
N VAL A 998 7.60 8.14 -9.06
CA VAL A 998 8.51 7.26 -9.81
C VAL A 998 8.30 5.76 -9.50
N PRO A 999 7.09 5.24 -9.83
CA PRO A 999 6.64 3.90 -9.43
C PRO A 999 7.49 2.74 -9.99
N ILE A 1000 7.19 1.53 -9.52
CA ILE A 1000 7.88 0.31 -9.96
C ILE A 1000 7.76 0.08 -11.47
N THR A 1001 6.62 0.39 -12.08
CA THR A 1001 6.35 0.31 -13.53
C THR A 1001 7.36 1.14 -14.34
N SER A 1002 7.65 2.37 -13.90
CA SER A 1002 8.69 3.24 -14.50
C SER A 1002 10.06 2.54 -14.54
N SER A 1003 10.39 1.84 -13.45
CA SER A 1003 11.68 1.16 -13.27
C SER A 1003 11.79 -0.12 -14.08
N ARG A 1004 10.73 -0.94 -14.11
CA ARG A 1004 10.63 -2.14 -14.96
C ARG A 1004 10.87 -1.78 -16.41
N TYR A 1005 10.17 -0.75 -16.91
CA TYR A 1005 10.36 -0.28 -18.28
C TYR A 1005 11.79 0.22 -18.56
N SER A 1006 12.40 1.01 -17.67
CA SER A 1006 13.81 1.44 -17.81
C SER A 1006 14.80 0.26 -17.83
N ILE A 1007 14.61 -0.74 -16.97
CA ILE A 1007 15.52 -1.88 -16.83
C ILE A 1007 15.36 -2.85 -18.01
N ASN A 1008 14.14 -3.07 -18.50
CA ASN A 1008 13.88 -3.84 -19.70
C ASN A 1008 14.55 -3.23 -20.94
N ALA A 1009 14.62 -1.90 -21.04
CA ALA A 1009 15.36 -1.20 -22.12
C ALA A 1009 16.89 -1.43 -22.06
N LEU A 1010 17.45 -1.91 -20.95
CA LEU A 1010 18.86 -2.33 -20.88
C LEU A 1010 19.10 -3.68 -21.58
N ASN A 1011 18.07 -4.54 -21.68
CA ASN A 1011 18.13 -5.90 -22.21
C ASN A 1011 19.22 -6.76 -21.55
N LEU A 1012 19.29 -6.74 -20.22
CA LEU A 1012 20.26 -7.51 -19.44
C LEU A 1012 19.79 -8.97 -19.25
N PRO A 1013 20.69 -9.97 -19.23
CA PRO A 1013 20.35 -11.33 -18.84
C PRO A 1013 19.92 -11.40 -17.37
N ILE A 1014 18.86 -12.15 -17.08
CA ILE A 1014 18.41 -12.48 -15.72
C ILE A 1014 19.33 -13.57 -15.14
N GLU A 1015 19.87 -13.34 -13.95
CA GLU A 1015 20.71 -14.26 -13.17
C GLU A 1015 19.95 -14.88 -11.98
N THR A 1016 18.94 -14.19 -11.44
CA THR A 1016 18.01 -14.73 -10.44
C THR A 1016 16.62 -14.20 -10.75
N ALA A 1017 15.69 -15.11 -11.08
CA ALA A 1017 14.32 -14.76 -11.40
C ALA A 1017 13.61 -14.04 -10.23
N TRP A 1018 12.61 -13.23 -10.59
CA TRP A 1018 11.62 -12.60 -9.71
C TRP A 1018 11.21 -13.51 -8.54
N ARG A 1019 11.43 -13.06 -7.30
CA ARG A 1019 11.12 -13.82 -6.07
C ARG A 1019 10.90 -12.93 -4.84
N PRO A 1020 10.26 -13.46 -3.78
CA PRO A 1020 10.09 -12.70 -2.54
C PRO A 1020 11.40 -12.59 -1.78
N TRP A 1021 11.53 -11.53 -0.99
CA TRP A 1021 12.44 -11.49 0.15
C TRP A 1021 11.71 -11.19 1.45
N TYR A 1022 12.20 -11.74 2.56
CA TYR A 1022 11.49 -11.76 3.84
C TYR A 1022 12.21 -11.02 4.95
N LEU A 1023 11.42 -10.44 5.86
CA LEU A 1023 11.83 -9.86 7.13
C LEU A 1023 10.78 -10.20 8.20
N ASN A 1024 11.21 -10.69 9.36
CA ASN A 1024 10.33 -11.04 10.50
C ASN A 1024 9.15 -11.97 10.14
N LYS A 1025 9.39 -12.93 9.23
CA LYS A 1025 8.40 -13.86 8.66
C LYS A 1025 7.35 -13.26 7.71
N GLU A 1026 7.36 -11.96 7.47
CA GLU A 1026 6.58 -11.36 6.40
C GLU A 1026 7.45 -11.07 5.18
N VAL A 1027 6.81 -10.82 4.04
CA VAL A 1027 7.47 -10.22 2.88
C VAL A 1027 8.00 -8.81 3.20
N GLY A 1028 9.27 -8.60 2.92
CA GLY A 1028 9.88 -7.28 2.83
C GLY A 1028 9.72 -6.61 1.46
N GLY A 1029 9.58 -7.40 0.38
CA GLY A 1029 9.32 -6.95 -0.99
C GLY A 1029 9.89 -7.93 -2.03
N TYR A 1030 10.25 -7.41 -3.20
CA TYR A 1030 10.68 -8.17 -4.39
C TYR A 1030 12.13 -8.09 -4.71
N LEU A 1031 12.63 -9.09 -5.44
CA LEU A 1031 13.80 -8.87 -6.26
C LEU A 1031 13.84 -9.72 -7.52
N GLU A 1032 14.53 -9.19 -8.53
CA GLU A 1032 15.03 -9.91 -9.70
C GLU A 1032 16.45 -9.42 -9.98
N ALA A 1033 17.40 -10.36 -10.02
CA ALA A 1033 18.79 -10.05 -10.28
C ALA A 1033 19.09 -10.26 -11.76
N TYR A 1034 19.60 -9.20 -12.38
CA TYR A 1034 20.18 -9.20 -13.71
C TYR A 1034 21.70 -9.16 -13.60
N LYS A 1035 22.39 -9.47 -14.71
CA LYS A 1035 23.85 -9.40 -14.77
C LYS A 1035 24.38 -8.01 -14.42
N GLY A 1036 24.92 -7.87 -13.21
CA GLY A 1036 25.47 -6.63 -12.64
C GLY A 1036 24.45 -5.64 -12.06
N LEU A 1037 23.14 -5.92 -12.15
CA LEU A 1037 22.05 -5.04 -11.71
C LEU A 1037 21.05 -5.82 -10.85
N LEU A 1038 20.71 -5.33 -9.66
CA LEU A 1038 19.57 -5.82 -8.90
C LEU A 1038 18.38 -4.87 -9.03
N LEU A 1039 17.24 -5.35 -9.52
CA LEU A 1039 15.96 -4.70 -9.26
C LEU A 1039 15.42 -5.27 -7.95
N ILE A 1040 15.11 -4.41 -7.00
CA ILE A 1040 14.61 -4.81 -5.69
C ILE A 1040 13.57 -3.82 -5.20
N THR A 1041 12.64 -4.30 -4.39
CA THR A 1041 11.47 -3.55 -3.99
C THR A 1041 11.22 -3.67 -2.49
N VAL A 1042 10.52 -2.69 -1.93
CA VAL A 1042 10.16 -2.63 -0.51
C VAL A 1042 8.65 -2.51 -0.36
N ARG A 1043 8.00 -3.59 0.09
CA ARG A 1043 6.61 -3.55 0.56
C ARG A 1043 6.56 -2.52 1.69
N GLY A 1044 5.70 -1.52 1.53
CA GLY A 1044 5.44 -0.54 2.57
C GLY A 1044 5.87 0.91 2.27
N ALA A 1045 6.76 1.16 1.32
CA ALA A 1045 7.67 2.32 1.44
C ALA A 1045 7.57 3.39 0.34
N GLY A 1046 6.84 4.49 0.55
CA GLY A 1046 6.67 5.59 -0.43
C GLY A 1046 8.01 6.23 -0.88
N HIS A 1047 7.98 7.26 -1.73
CA HIS A 1047 9.16 7.79 -2.46
C HIS A 1047 10.46 7.82 -1.62
N THR A 1048 10.41 8.40 -0.43
CA THR A 1048 11.46 8.35 0.59
C THR A 1048 11.41 7.03 1.38
N VAL A 1049 11.84 5.93 0.75
CA VAL A 1049 11.73 4.55 1.27
C VAL A 1049 12.12 4.39 2.75
N PRO A 1050 13.23 4.97 3.25
CA PRO A 1050 13.63 4.85 4.65
C PRO A 1050 12.76 5.64 5.63
N SER A 1051 11.96 6.62 5.17
CA SER A 1051 10.96 7.31 6.00
C SER A 1051 9.79 6.41 6.34
N TYR A 1052 9.28 5.70 5.33
CA TYR A 1052 8.05 4.91 5.43
C TYR A 1052 8.27 3.48 5.93
N GLN A 1053 9.43 2.87 5.64
CA GLN A 1053 9.76 1.50 6.07
C GLN A 1053 11.21 1.37 6.56
N PRO A 1054 11.58 2.06 7.66
CA PRO A 1054 12.96 2.18 8.09
C PRO A 1054 13.65 0.83 8.37
N GLN A 1055 12.95 -0.14 8.98
CA GLN A 1055 13.53 -1.48 9.24
C GLN A 1055 13.78 -2.29 7.96
N ARG A 1056 12.85 -2.26 6.99
CA ARG A 1056 13.01 -2.92 5.69
C ARG A 1056 14.13 -2.25 4.87
N ALA A 1057 14.19 -0.92 4.88
CA ALA A 1057 15.24 -0.14 4.23
C ALA A 1057 16.65 -0.44 4.80
N LEU A 1058 16.81 -0.54 6.13
CA LEU A 1058 18.09 -0.91 6.74
C LEU A 1058 18.49 -2.37 6.42
N THR A 1059 17.53 -3.29 6.36
CA THR A 1059 17.76 -4.69 5.97
C THR A 1059 18.26 -4.80 4.53
N LEU A 1060 17.63 -4.05 3.63
CA LEU A 1060 18.04 -3.89 2.23
C LEU A 1060 19.46 -3.33 2.12
N PHE A 1061 19.73 -2.19 2.78
CA PHE A 1061 21.03 -1.53 2.76
C PHE A 1061 22.16 -2.41 3.33
N SER A 1062 21.88 -3.15 4.41
CA SER A 1062 22.83 -4.12 4.97
C SER A 1062 23.18 -5.23 3.98
N SER A 1063 22.18 -5.69 3.21
CA SER A 1063 22.35 -6.71 2.16
C SER A 1063 23.18 -6.17 0.98
N PHE A 1064 22.97 -4.90 0.59
CA PHE A 1064 23.73 -4.20 -0.45
C PHE A 1064 25.23 -4.12 -0.12
N LEU A 1065 25.57 -3.64 1.08
CA LEU A 1065 26.95 -3.55 1.55
C LEU A 1065 27.60 -4.93 1.70
N GLY A 1066 26.85 -5.92 2.20
CA GLY A 1066 27.30 -7.31 2.28
C GLY A 1066 27.46 -7.99 0.91
N GLY A 1067 26.87 -7.43 -0.15
CA GLY A 1067 26.91 -7.99 -1.50
C GLY A 1067 26.11 -9.28 -1.67
N ILE A 1068 25.09 -9.46 -0.84
CA ILE A 1068 24.22 -10.64 -0.79
C ILE A 1068 22.78 -10.25 -1.15
N LEU A 1069 22.02 -11.16 -1.74
CA LEU A 1069 20.57 -10.93 -1.91
C LEU A 1069 19.86 -11.06 -0.54
N PRO A 1070 18.87 -10.22 -0.23
CA PRO A 1070 18.09 -10.37 1.00
C PRO A 1070 17.32 -11.71 1.07
N PRO A 1071 16.93 -12.14 2.29
CA PRO A 1071 16.62 -13.55 2.60
C PRO A 1071 15.48 -14.11 1.75
N PRO A 1072 15.64 -15.30 1.12
CA PRO A 1072 14.60 -15.92 0.29
C PRO A 1072 13.54 -16.68 1.08
N SER A 1073 13.71 -16.87 2.40
CA SER A 1073 12.75 -17.58 3.25
C SER A 1073 12.82 -17.14 4.71
N VAL A 1074 11.77 -17.52 5.44
CA VAL A 1074 11.52 -17.19 6.86
C VAL A 1074 12.63 -17.67 7.81
N ASP A 1075 13.26 -18.81 7.53
CA ASP A 1075 14.16 -19.50 8.47
C ASP A 1075 15.59 -18.92 8.55
N LEU A 1076 15.97 -18.05 7.61
CA LEU A 1076 17.33 -17.49 7.53
C LEU A 1076 17.53 -16.18 8.31
N VAL A 1077 16.44 -15.55 8.76
CA VAL A 1077 16.45 -14.15 9.27
C VAL A 1077 17.22 -14.02 10.61
N THR A 1078 17.21 -15.05 11.47
CA THR A 1078 17.74 -14.97 12.84
C THR A 1078 19.28 -14.94 12.95
N LEU A 1079 20.01 -15.24 11.88
CA LEU A 1079 21.48 -15.37 11.90
C LEU A 1079 22.25 -14.16 11.35
N ALA A 1080 21.61 -13.30 10.55
CA ALA A 1080 22.31 -12.29 9.76
C ALA A 1080 22.51 -10.92 10.45
N ILE A 1081 21.72 -10.60 11.47
CA ILE A 1081 21.56 -9.21 11.98
C ILE A 1081 22.39 -8.94 13.26
N GLN A 1082 23.38 -9.77 13.58
CA GLN A 1082 24.36 -9.47 14.65
C GLN A 1082 25.81 -9.58 14.17
N PRO A 1083 26.67 -8.57 14.42
CA PRO A 1083 28.09 -8.57 14.02
C PRO A 1083 28.86 -9.82 14.47
N GLN A 1084 28.44 -10.41 15.59
CA GLN A 1084 29.14 -11.51 16.27
C GLN A 1084 29.00 -12.86 15.54
N ASN A 1085 28.05 -13.00 14.60
CA ASN A 1085 27.73 -14.26 13.92
C ASN A 1085 28.37 -14.45 12.54
N MET A 1086 29.11 -13.46 12.02
CA MET A 1086 29.78 -13.52 10.70
C MET A 1086 30.74 -14.72 10.56
N ALA A 1087 31.36 -15.17 11.66
CA ALA A 1087 32.21 -16.37 11.68
C ALA A 1087 31.39 -17.67 11.56
N LEU A 1088 30.25 -17.76 12.26
CA LEU A 1088 29.36 -18.93 12.23
C LEU A 1088 28.70 -19.08 10.85
N PHE A 1089 28.32 -17.98 10.21
CA PHE A 1089 27.75 -18.00 8.86
C PHE A 1089 28.73 -18.56 7.81
N LYS A 1090 30.02 -18.18 7.90
CA LYS A 1090 31.08 -18.74 7.05
C LYS A 1090 31.29 -20.25 7.29
N ILE A 1091 31.19 -20.70 8.53
CA ILE A 1091 31.27 -22.13 8.88
C ILE A 1091 30.04 -22.89 8.35
N TYR A 1092 28.84 -22.32 8.43
CA TYR A 1092 27.61 -22.93 7.91
C TYR A 1092 27.64 -23.11 6.38
N ILE A 1093 28.06 -22.07 5.64
CA ILE A 1093 28.24 -22.15 4.18
C ILE A 1093 29.30 -23.20 3.82
N LEU A 1094 30.42 -23.26 4.55
CA LEU A 1094 31.46 -24.27 4.33
C LEU A 1094 30.91 -25.69 4.54
N LEU A 1095 30.11 -25.92 5.60
CA LEU A 1095 29.46 -27.21 5.87
C LEU A 1095 28.43 -27.58 4.78
N HIS A 1096 27.69 -26.61 4.25
CA HIS A 1096 26.76 -26.84 3.13
C HIS A 1096 27.48 -27.16 1.81
N LEU A 1097 28.58 -26.46 1.50
CA LEU A 1097 29.42 -26.77 0.33
C LEU A 1097 30.06 -28.15 0.43
N ILE A 1098 30.46 -28.56 1.64
CA ILE A 1098 30.95 -29.91 1.93
C ILE A 1098 29.83 -30.95 1.72
N ALA A 1099 28.62 -30.71 2.25
CA ALA A 1099 27.48 -31.60 2.05
C ALA A 1099 27.08 -31.73 0.56
N PHE A 1100 27.08 -30.64 -0.19
CA PHE A 1100 26.81 -30.63 -1.63
C PHE A 1100 27.88 -31.39 -2.42
N SER A 1101 29.14 -31.34 -1.96
CA SER A 1101 30.24 -32.13 -2.52
C SER A 1101 30.05 -33.63 -2.27
N PHE A 1102 29.58 -34.03 -1.08
CA PHE A 1102 29.24 -35.43 -0.80
C PHE A 1102 28.03 -35.95 -1.61
N SER A 1103 27.04 -35.12 -1.88
CA SER A 1103 25.89 -35.47 -2.74
C SER A 1103 26.32 -35.83 -4.17
N ASN A 1104 27.27 -35.10 -4.75
CA ASN A 1104 27.81 -35.39 -6.07
C ASN A 1104 28.67 -36.67 -6.11
N ILE A 1105 29.33 -37.03 -5.00
CA ILE A 1105 30.06 -38.30 -4.87
C ILE A 1105 29.09 -39.49 -4.78
N ALA A 1106 27.95 -39.33 -4.09
CA ALA A 1106 26.91 -40.36 -4.02
C ALA A 1106 26.25 -40.63 -5.38
N GLY A 1107 26.04 -39.59 -6.21
CA GLY A 1107 25.49 -39.72 -7.57
C GLY A 1107 26.37 -40.52 -8.54
N ALA A 1108 27.68 -40.63 -8.28
CA ALA A 1108 28.62 -41.37 -9.13
C ALA A 1108 28.67 -42.89 -8.84
N MET A 1109 27.95 -43.39 -7.82
CA MET A 1109 28.02 -44.79 -7.36
C MET A 1109 26.68 -45.55 -7.48
N ALA A 1110 25.94 -45.34 -8.58
CA ALA A 1110 24.71 -46.07 -8.90
C ALA A 1110 24.82 -46.82 -10.24
N VAL A 1111 25.57 -47.93 -10.26
CA VAL A 1111 25.58 -48.90 -11.38
C VAL A 1111 24.52 -49.99 -11.13
N ALA A 1112 23.82 -50.40 -12.20
CA ALA A 1112 22.54 -51.12 -12.15
C ALA A 1112 22.58 -52.57 -11.60
N PRO A 1113 21.44 -53.08 -11.07
CA PRO A 1113 21.18 -54.51 -10.88
C PRO A 1113 20.56 -55.16 -12.14
N PRO A 1114 20.64 -56.51 -12.30
CA PRO A 1114 20.33 -57.21 -13.54
C PRO A 1114 18.85 -57.61 -13.72
N SER A 1115 18.50 -57.95 -14.96
CA SER A 1115 17.17 -58.36 -15.44
C SER A 1115 16.91 -59.87 -15.32
N LEU A 1116 15.62 -60.25 -15.36
CA LEU A 1116 15.16 -61.60 -15.73
C LEU A 1116 13.75 -61.53 -16.37
N ALA A 1117 13.69 -61.81 -17.68
CA ALA A 1117 12.66 -62.44 -18.53
C ALA A 1117 11.16 -62.51 -18.08
N SER A 1118 10.12 -62.51 -18.93
CA SER A 1118 9.88 -62.36 -20.40
C SER A 1118 8.41 -62.80 -20.66
N PRO A 1119 7.88 -62.89 -21.91
CA PRO A 1119 7.91 -61.98 -23.07
C PRO A 1119 6.47 -61.55 -23.49
N ASP A 1120 6.34 -60.63 -24.46
CA ASP A 1120 5.60 -60.87 -25.72
C ASP A 1120 5.73 -59.68 -26.70
N LEU A 1121 5.57 -59.98 -27.99
CA LEU A 1121 5.81 -59.18 -29.20
C LEU A 1121 4.68 -59.56 -30.21
N PRO A 1122 4.59 -59.10 -31.49
CA PRO A 1122 5.50 -58.24 -32.27
C PRO A 1122 4.83 -57.18 -33.23
N TRP A 1123 5.67 -56.50 -34.03
CA TRP A 1123 5.39 -55.81 -35.33
C TRP A 1123 4.67 -54.43 -35.30
N HIS A 1124 4.95 -53.42 -36.16
CA HIS A 1124 6.05 -53.17 -37.14
C HIS A 1124 6.12 -51.68 -37.60
N THR A 1125 7.34 -51.19 -37.91
CA THR A 1125 7.76 -50.23 -38.98
C THR A 1125 7.16 -48.81 -39.15
N ASP A 1126 8.04 -47.82 -38.94
CA ASP A 1126 8.60 -46.83 -39.90
C ASP A 1126 7.74 -45.90 -40.77
N LEU A 1127 8.10 -44.59 -40.70
CA LEU A 1127 8.38 -43.59 -41.78
C LEU A 1127 8.34 -42.17 -41.12
N ALA A 1128 9.39 -41.34 -41.02
CA ALA A 1128 10.14 -40.63 -42.08
C ALA A 1128 9.19 -39.91 -43.08
N THR A 1129 9.22 -38.59 -43.33
CA THR A 1129 10.26 -37.53 -43.22
C THR A 1129 9.58 -36.11 -43.29
N PRO A 1130 10.28 -34.96 -43.24
CA PRO A 1130 9.70 -33.66 -42.83
C PRO A 1130 9.35 -32.67 -43.96
N THR A 1131 8.66 -31.56 -43.63
CA THR A 1131 8.98 -30.18 -44.11
C THR A 1131 8.30 -29.09 -43.26
N THR A 1132 9.10 -28.07 -42.89
CA THR A 1132 8.76 -26.70 -42.45
C THR A 1132 8.14 -25.86 -43.59
N PRO A 1133 7.60 -24.62 -43.40
CA PRO A 1133 7.75 -23.66 -42.29
C PRO A 1133 6.75 -23.82 -41.13
#